data_AF-A0AAD4KBQ2-F1
#
_entry.id   AF-A0AAD4KBQ2-F1
#
_cell.length_a   1.000
_cell.length_b   1.000
_cell.length_c   1.000
_cell.angle_alpha   90.00
_cell.angle_beta   90.00
_cell.angle_gamma   90.00
#
_symmetry.space_group_name_H-M   'P 1'
#
loop_
_entity.id
_entity.type
_entity.pdbx_description
1 polymer ?
#
loop_
_entity_poly.entity_id
_entity_poly.type
_entity_poly.pdbx_seq_one_letter_code
_entity_poly.pdbx_strand_id
1 'polypeptide(L)'
;MKFGKTFESHLTIEWRQQYMRYTDLKTLIRRGVDGAPTGSGTTAEQLADYYAAFEEQFFAECQHELTRVNNFFLEKMAEARRKHGTLKLQLLATAHATTGRASNHSNSQTLSQSQMPTHASAVSMPGTSSNRKLMTQRQLRNAYSEFYLTLVLLQNFQSLNETGFRKICKKYDKYLKSTRGAAWLDRFVTYVAFADHRPLQQMTIEVEELYTHYLAGGDRAKAMTKLRVPPLGEPTPPRMVFRAGLALGMFIMLALATLFSYFRRPPITDNIEAFMRLYRGPFTWVIFNFFMAANVAGWQRAGVNHVLIFEIDPRSHLQPATFLEIACTFGMLWTLSMLGFLFHDLISVADPFIFPLALTLIMITLLINPLPIMNWPARWWTIRLVGRVITAPLHYVGFADFWMGDQMNSLVTCMADYYYIVRFYAVCWMRYSSVNACFDEDMFVPISRCLPAWFRFAQCLRRFRDSGSKSLSYLINAGKYSTTFFVVFFSTMRGRTDDGYANTFYNPYTWFFITSYVVSTVYSYLWDVFKDFGIFQIWRGEHLFLREKLVYPQSFYYFVIIENLVLRLFWGVEFVVLYHKLVTPYNIKTCASILEITRRFIWNYIRLENEHLNNCGHFRATRDIHLAALNPMQERMLESMMTDQDGTTNRRKPEERQRLGKEYF
;
A
#
# COMPACT_ATOMS: atom_id res chain seq x y z
N MET A 1 -27.29 -21.13 -0.80
CA MET A 1 -26.01 -21.02 -0.05
C MET A 1 -26.27 -20.86 1.45
N LYS A 2 -25.40 -21.40 2.32
CA LYS A 2 -25.49 -21.23 3.78
C LYS A 2 -25.16 -19.79 4.17
N PHE A 3 -26.13 -19.02 4.65
CA PHE A 3 -25.99 -17.58 4.97
C PHE A 3 -24.74 -17.23 5.78
N GLY A 4 -24.32 -18.06 6.74
CA GLY A 4 -23.10 -17.79 7.51
C GLY A 4 -21.83 -17.68 6.63
N LYS A 5 -21.69 -18.49 5.58
CA LYS A 5 -20.55 -18.35 4.64
C LYS A 5 -20.64 -17.07 3.81
N THR A 6 -21.86 -16.69 3.43
CA THR A 6 -22.13 -15.46 2.70
C THR A 6 -21.91 -14.23 3.59
N PHE A 7 -22.27 -14.29 4.86
CA PHE A 7 -22.06 -13.19 5.81
C PHE A 7 -20.56 -12.90 5.97
N GLU A 8 -19.77 -13.93 6.24
CA GLU A 8 -18.30 -13.81 6.39
C GLU A 8 -17.59 -13.30 5.12
N SER A 9 -18.06 -13.69 3.94
CA SER A 9 -17.42 -13.28 2.68
C SER A 9 -17.69 -11.83 2.28
N HIS A 10 -18.69 -11.17 2.88
CA HIS A 10 -19.08 -9.79 2.57
C HIS A 10 -18.67 -8.79 3.66
N LEU A 11 -17.95 -9.24 4.69
CA LEU A 11 -17.48 -8.35 5.75
C LEU A 11 -16.38 -7.43 5.22
N THR A 12 -16.49 -6.14 5.56
CA THR A 12 -15.36 -5.22 5.45
C THR A 12 -14.30 -5.68 6.44
N ILE A 13 -13.12 -6.07 5.94
CA ILE A 13 -12.09 -6.76 6.74
C ILE A 13 -11.63 -5.89 7.90
N GLU A 14 -11.47 -4.59 7.66
CA GLU A 14 -11.04 -3.59 8.64
C GLU A 14 -12.09 -3.35 9.74
N TRP A 15 -13.35 -3.73 9.51
CA TRP A 15 -14.45 -3.61 10.48
C TRP A 15 -14.93 -4.95 11.01
N ARG A 16 -14.26 -6.06 10.67
CA ARG A 16 -14.71 -7.43 10.96
C ARG A 16 -15.14 -7.62 12.42
N GLN A 17 -14.39 -7.05 13.37
CA GLN A 17 -14.67 -7.18 14.81
C GLN A 17 -15.94 -6.43 15.27
N GLN A 18 -16.43 -5.50 14.46
CA GLN A 18 -17.58 -4.66 14.77
C GLN A 18 -18.90 -5.22 14.20
N TYR A 19 -18.83 -6.19 13.29
CA TYR A 19 -20.02 -6.94 12.88
C TYR A 19 -20.49 -7.86 14.00
N MET A 20 -21.76 -8.25 13.95
CA MET A 20 -22.30 -9.24 14.87
C MET A 20 -21.62 -10.60 14.69
N ARG A 21 -21.32 -11.29 15.80
CA ARG A 21 -20.72 -12.63 15.81
C ARG A 21 -21.77 -13.71 15.49
N TYR A 22 -22.22 -13.72 14.25
CA TYR A 22 -23.30 -14.61 13.78
C TYR A 22 -22.99 -16.09 14.01
N THR A 23 -21.74 -16.50 13.82
CA THR A 23 -21.30 -17.90 14.01
C THR A 23 -21.34 -18.32 15.47
N ASP A 24 -20.99 -17.43 16.39
CA ASP A 24 -20.99 -17.70 17.83
C ASP A 24 -22.41 -17.83 18.34
N LEU A 25 -23.29 -16.88 18.01
CA LEU A 25 -24.72 -16.94 18.37
C LEU A 25 -25.41 -18.18 17.80
N LYS A 26 -25.04 -18.59 16.58
CA LYS A 26 -25.55 -19.83 15.97
C LYS A 26 -25.09 -21.07 16.74
N THR A 27 -23.86 -21.05 17.25
CA THR A 27 -23.31 -22.14 18.06
C THR A 27 -23.97 -22.18 19.44
N LEU A 28 -24.27 -21.01 20.01
CA LEU A 28 -25.04 -20.89 21.25
C LEU A 28 -26.43 -21.53 21.14
N ILE A 29 -27.17 -21.27 20.04
CA ILE A 29 -28.47 -21.93 19.77
C ILE A 29 -28.33 -23.44 19.71
N ARG A 30 -27.29 -23.96 19.06
CA ARG A 30 -27.07 -25.42 18.98
C ARG A 30 -26.81 -26.01 20.36
N ARG A 31 -25.93 -25.37 21.15
CA ARG A 31 -25.64 -25.81 22.53
C ARG A 31 -26.89 -25.79 23.42
N GLY A 32 -27.76 -24.80 23.26
CA GLY A 32 -29.03 -24.74 23.99
C GLY A 32 -30.02 -25.85 23.62
N VAL A 33 -29.96 -26.37 22.38
CA VAL A 33 -30.80 -27.50 21.96
C VAL A 33 -30.18 -28.84 22.38
N ASP A 34 -28.88 -29.01 22.12
CA ASP A 34 -28.17 -30.26 22.38
C ASP A 34 -27.95 -30.51 23.89
N GLY A 35 -27.89 -29.44 24.68
CA GLY A 35 -27.72 -29.49 26.13
C GLY A 35 -29.02 -29.56 26.93
N ALA A 36 -30.17 -29.65 26.26
CA ALA A 36 -31.45 -29.77 26.95
C ALA A 36 -31.51 -31.11 27.70
N PRO A 37 -31.97 -31.14 28.97
CA PRO A 37 -32.05 -32.38 29.74
C PRO A 37 -33.05 -33.35 29.09
N THR A 38 -32.55 -34.52 28.67
CA THR A 38 -33.35 -35.60 28.06
C THR A 38 -33.17 -36.89 28.85
N GLY A 39 -34.09 -37.21 29.76
CA GLY A 39 -34.11 -38.46 30.51
C GLY A 39 -35.49 -38.78 31.08
N SER A 40 -35.74 -40.05 31.40
CA SER A 40 -37.01 -40.55 31.96
C SER A 40 -37.37 -39.99 33.34
N GLY A 41 -36.46 -39.23 33.98
CA GLY A 41 -36.67 -38.53 35.26
C GLY A 41 -36.67 -37.00 35.17
N THR A 42 -36.61 -36.41 33.97
CA THR A 42 -36.64 -34.94 33.82
C THR A 42 -38.06 -34.43 34.03
N THR A 43 -38.26 -33.57 35.03
CA THR A 43 -39.57 -32.94 35.25
C THR A 43 -39.81 -31.82 34.23
N ALA A 44 -41.09 -31.56 33.92
CA ALA A 44 -41.45 -30.46 33.01
C ALA A 44 -40.97 -29.09 33.53
N GLU A 45 -40.90 -28.93 34.85
CA GLU A 45 -40.42 -27.73 35.54
C GLU A 45 -38.91 -27.52 35.31
N GLN A 46 -38.10 -28.57 35.47
CA GLN A 46 -36.66 -28.51 35.17
C GLN A 46 -36.37 -28.16 33.72
N LEU A 47 -37.19 -28.65 32.78
CA LEU A 47 -37.05 -28.33 31.36
C LEU A 47 -37.45 -26.87 31.07
N ALA A 48 -38.50 -26.37 31.73
CA ALA A 48 -38.93 -24.97 31.62
C ALA A 48 -37.87 -24.01 32.17
N ASP A 49 -37.30 -24.30 33.34
CA ASP A 49 -36.24 -23.51 33.97
C ASP A 49 -34.98 -23.48 33.11
N TYR A 50 -34.60 -24.61 32.51
CA TYR A 50 -33.48 -24.69 31.57
C TYR A 50 -33.67 -23.75 30.38
N TYR A 51 -34.83 -23.82 29.71
CA TYR A 51 -35.09 -22.96 28.55
C TYR A 51 -35.27 -21.49 28.92
N ALA A 52 -35.78 -21.17 30.12
CA ALA A 52 -35.84 -19.81 30.63
C ALA A 52 -34.44 -19.24 30.84
N ALA A 53 -33.54 -19.99 31.48
CA ALA A 53 -32.15 -19.59 31.68
C ALA A 53 -31.40 -19.44 30.33
N PHE A 54 -31.62 -20.37 29.39
CA PHE A 54 -31.03 -20.28 28.06
C PHE A 54 -31.56 -19.07 27.27
N GLU A 55 -32.85 -18.78 27.37
CA GLU A 55 -33.48 -17.60 26.75
C GLU A 55 -32.82 -16.31 27.25
N GLU A 56 -32.65 -16.16 28.57
CA GLU A 56 -32.00 -15.01 29.18
C GLU A 56 -30.55 -14.87 28.69
N GLN A 57 -29.78 -15.96 28.71
CA GLN A 57 -28.39 -15.95 28.22
C GLN A 57 -28.31 -15.55 26.74
N PHE A 58 -29.16 -16.14 25.89
CA PHE A 58 -29.12 -15.89 24.44
C PHE A 58 -29.48 -14.44 24.12
N PHE A 59 -30.52 -13.88 24.75
CA PHE A 59 -30.92 -12.50 24.50
C PHE A 59 -29.99 -11.48 25.16
N ALA A 60 -29.32 -11.82 26.26
CA ALA A 60 -28.24 -11.00 26.82
C ALA A 60 -27.07 -10.86 25.84
N GLU A 61 -26.63 -11.97 25.23
CA GLU A 61 -25.60 -11.95 24.19
C GLU A 61 -26.06 -11.19 22.93
N CYS A 62 -27.31 -11.36 22.51
CA CYS A 62 -27.87 -10.58 21.40
C CYS A 62 -27.88 -9.08 21.70
N GLN A 63 -28.22 -8.68 22.93
CA GLN A 63 -28.23 -7.28 23.36
C GLN A 63 -26.82 -6.69 23.41
N HIS A 64 -25.84 -7.47 23.85
CA HIS A 64 -24.43 -7.07 23.83
C HIS A 64 -23.94 -6.81 22.40
N GLU A 65 -24.20 -7.76 21.49
CA GLU A 65 -23.85 -7.61 20.07
C GLU A 65 -24.57 -6.42 19.43
N LEU A 66 -25.85 -6.22 19.75
CA LEU A 66 -26.65 -5.10 19.24
C LEU A 66 -26.07 -3.76 19.66
N THR A 67 -25.70 -3.63 20.93
CA THR A 67 -25.10 -2.41 21.48
C THR A 67 -23.76 -2.11 20.80
N ARG A 68 -22.90 -3.13 20.61
CA ARG A 68 -21.61 -2.96 19.93
C ARG A 68 -21.79 -2.49 18.48
N VAL A 69 -22.65 -3.15 17.72
CA VAL A 69 -22.94 -2.81 16.32
C VAL A 69 -23.51 -1.38 16.24
N ASN A 70 -24.44 -1.02 17.12
CA ASN A 70 -25.07 0.30 17.11
C ASN A 70 -24.08 1.42 17.46
N ASN A 71 -23.24 1.22 18.49
CA ASN A 71 -22.25 2.23 18.89
C ASN A 71 -21.24 2.50 17.78
N PHE A 72 -20.72 1.44 17.14
CA PHE A 72 -19.81 1.59 16.00
C PHE A 72 -20.48 2.31 14.81
N PHE A 73 -21.73 1.96 14.50
CA PHE A 73 -22.48 2.65 13.45
C PHE A 73 -22.65 4.14 13.76
N LEU A 74 -23.08 4.49 14.96
CA LEU A 74 -23.27 5.89 15.39
C LEU A 74 -21.98 6.70 15.29
N GLU A 75 -20.86 6.14 15.74
CA GLU A 75 -19.55 6.76 15.63
C GLU A 75 -19.18 7.04 14.16
N LYS A 76 -19.33 6.03 13.29
CA LYS A 76 -19.03 6.16 11.86
C LYS A 76 -19.98 7.10 11.14
N MET A 77 -21.24 7.16 11.55
CA MET A 77 -22.22 8.08 11.00
C MET A 77 -21.92 9.53 11.42
N ALA A 78 -21.49 9.77 12.66
CA ALA A 78 -21.03 11.08 13.12
C ALA A 78 -19.72 11.52 12.42
N GLU A 79 -18.78 10.59 12.21
CA GLU A 79 -17.59 10.83 11.38
C GLU A 79 -17.98 11.21 9.95
N ALA A 80 -18.92 10.48 9.34
CA ALA A 80 -19.39 10.75 7.99
C ALA A 80 -20.08 12.12 7.87
N ARG A 81 -20.94 12.49 8.83
CA ARG A 81 -21.59 13.82 8.89
C ARG A 81 -20.57 14.95 8.91
N ARG A 82 -19.54 14.85 9.76
CA ARG A 82 -18.47 15.86 9.85
C ARG A 82 -17.69 15.97 8.54
N LYS A 83 -17.33 14.83 7.93
CA LYS A 83 -16.64 14.80 6.63
C LYS A 83 -17.49 15.42 5.52
N HIS A 84 -18.78 15.07 5.45
CA HIS A 84 -19.72 15.60 4.48
C HIS A 84 -19.82 17.13 4.56
N GLY A 85 -20.05 17.67 5.76
CA GLY A 85 -20.17 19.12 5.93
C GLY A 85 -18.87 19.85 5.58
N THR A 86 -17.71 19.29 5.93
CA THR A 86 -16.41 19.87 5.55
C THR A 86 -16.19 19.86 4.03
N LEU A 87 -16.50 18.74 3.37
CA LEU A 87 -16.38 18.61 1.92
C LEU A 87 -17.34 19.54 1.19
N LYS A 88 -18.57 19.68 1.69
CA LYS A 88 -19.58 20.59 1.16
C LYS A 88 -19.12 22.05 1.26
N LEU A 89 -18.58 22.47 2.40
CA LEU A 89 -17.99 23.80 2.57
C LEU A 89 -16.86 24.06 1.57
N GLN A 90 -15.92 23.11 1.43
CA GLN A 90 -14.82 23.23 0.46
C GLN A 90 -15.36 23.30 -0.98
N LEU A 91 -16.33 22.46 -1.34
CA LEU A 91 -16.92 22.44 -2.68
C LEU A 91 -17.58 23.78 -3.02
N LEU A 92 -18.41 24.30 -2.12
CA LEU A 92 -19.12 25.57 -2.31
C LEU A 92 -18.13 26.74 -2.39
N ALA A 93 -17.15 26.80 -1.49
CA ALA A 93 -16.12 27.85 -1.53
C ALA A 93 -15.32 27.81 -2.85
N THR A 94 -15.02 26.62 -3.37
CA THR A 94 -14.33 26.46 -4.66
C THR A 94 -15.23 26.87 -5.83
N ALA A 95 -16.52 26.52 -5.78
CA ALA A 95 -17.51 26.90 -6.79
C ALA A 95 -17.72 28.42 -6.88
N HIS A 96 -17.82 29.10 -5.73
CA HIS A 96 -17.90 30.56 -5.63
C HIS A 96 -16.64 31.26 -6.16
N ALA A 97 -15.45 30.73 -5.84
CA ALA A 97 -14.20 31.28 -6.37
C ALA A 97 -14.12 31.19 -7.91
N THR A 98 -14.68 30.14 -8.53
CA THR A 98 -14.77 30.02 -9.99
C THR A 98 -15.79 30.99 -10.62
N THR A 99 -16.90 31.26 -9.94
CA THR A 99 -17.92 32.20 -10.45
C THR A 99 -17.49 33.67 -10.28
N GLY A 100 -16.83 34.02 -9.16
CA GLY A 100 -16.29 35.37 -8.93
C GLY A 100 -15.14 35.78 -9.87
N ARG A 101 -14.37 34.80 -10.38
CA ARG A 101 -13.36 35.06 -11.44
C ARG A 101 -13.99 35.33 -12.81
N ALA A 102 -15.16 34.77 -13.08
CA ALA A 102 -15.87 35.02 -14.33
C ALA A 102 -16.53 36.42 -14.36
N SER A 103 -16.99 36.93 -13.21
CA SER A 103 -17.59 38.28 -13.09
C SER A 103 -16.57 39.41 -13.11
N ASN A 104 -15.31 39.16 -12.79
CA ASN A 104 -14.26 40.19 -12.84
C ASN A 104 -13.67 40.40 -14.25
N HIS A 105 -13.98 39.53 -15.21
CA HIS A 105 -13.52 39.70 -16.59
C HIS A 105 -14.49 40.51 -17.47
N SER A 106 -15.69 40.84 -16.97
CA SER A 106 -16.71 41.60 -17.71
C SER A 106 -16.77 43.09 -17.37
N ASN A 107 -15.97 43.59 -16.42
CA ASN A 107 -16.00 44.99 -15.97
C ASN A 107 -14.65 45.73 -16.15
N SER A 108 -13.95 45.51 -17.28
CA SER A 108 -12.75 46.29 -17.62
C SER A 108 -12.88 47.00 -18.97
N GLN A 109 -13.97 47.73 -19.17
CA GLN A 109 -14.03 48.81 -20.16
C GLN A 109 -14.97 49.88 -19.61
N THR A 110 -14.41 50.86 -18.87
CA THR A 110 -14.69 52.31 -19.00
C THR A 110 -14.05 53.09 -17.86
N LEU A 111 -13.52 54.27 -18.21
CA LEU A 111 -13.17 55.43 -17.39
C LEU A 111 -11.77 55.50 -16.75
N SER A 112 -10.88 56.08 -17.56
CA SER A 112 -9.78 56.96 -17.18
C SER A 112 -10.28 58.25 -16.52
N GLN A 113 -9.70 58.66 -15.38
CA GLN A 113 -9.04 59.97 -15.15
C GLN A 113 -8.80 60.30 -13.66
N SER A 114 -7.62 60.90 -13.43
CA SER A 114 -7.23 61.92 -12.44
C SER A 114 -7.14 61.64 -10.92
N GLN A 115 -5.88 61.66 -10.44
CA GLN A 115 -5.28 62.48 -9.37
C GLN A 115 -5.91 62.56 -7.96
N MET A 116 -5.17 62.04 -6.95
CA MET A 116 -4.44 62.78 -5.88
C MET A 116 -4.18 61.87 -4.65
N PRO A 117 -3.05 62.03 -3.94
CA PRO A 117 -2.74 61.26 -2.73
C PRO A 117 -3.15 62.04 -1.47
N THR A 118 -3.97 61.43 -0.61
CA THR A 118 -4.15 61.93 0.76
C THR A 118 -3.95 60.81 1.76
N HIS A 119 -2.91 61.01 2.57
CA HIS A 119 -2.62 60.28 3.80
C HIS A 119 -3.84 60.25 4.72
N ALA A 120 -4.30 59.06 5.07
CA ALA A 120 -5.08 58.82 6.27
C ALA A 120 -4.69 57.45 6.84
N SER A 121 -4.03 57.51 7.99
CA SER A 121 -3.52 56.40 8.77
C SER A 121 -4.66 55.50 9.24
N ALA A 122 -4.86 54.37 8.56
CA ALA A 122 -5.65 53.27 9.07
C ALA A 122 -4.70 52.22 9.64
N VAL A 123 -4.79 52.05 10.97
CA VAL A 123 -4.15 51.04 11.79
C VAL A 123 -4.17 49.68 11.07
N SER A 124 -2.99 49.22 10.66
CA SER A 124 -2.79 47.86 10.16
C SER A 124 -2.90 46.89 11.33
N MET A 125 -4.12 46.42 11.60
CA MET A 125 -4.32 45.15 12.29
C MET A 125 -3.58 44.07 11.49
N PRO A 126 -2.74 43.22 12.11
CA PRO A 126 -2.12 42.12 11.41
C PRO A 126 -3.22 41.10 11.08
N GLY A 127 -3.79 41.25 9.89
CA GLY A 127 -4.76 40.35 9.32
C GLY A 127 -4.13 38.96 9.22
N THR A 128 -4.67 38.06 10.01
CA THR A 128 -4.43 36.62 10.02
C THR A 128 -4.89 35.99 8.71
N SER A 129 -4.29 36.36 7.58
CA SER A 129 -4.44 35.63 6.33
C SER A 129 -3.60 34.36 6.40
N SER A 130 -4.06 33.39 7.19
CA SER A 130 -3.70 32.00 6.95
C SER A 130 -4.30 31.68 5.57
N ASN A 131 -3.52 31.90 4.52
CA ASN A 131 -3.77 31.46 3.14
C ASN A 131 -3.89 29.94 3.17
N ARG A 132 -5.05 29.42 3.59
CA ARG A 132 -5.29 28.00 3.71
C ARG A 132 -5.86 27.52 2.37
N LYS A 133 -5.08 26.65 1.73
CA LYS A 133 -5.19 26.27 0.33
C LYS A 133 -6.53 25.58 0.05
N LEU A 134 -7.45 26.26 -0.66
CA LEU A 134 -8.65 25.66 -1.23
C LEU A 134 -8.30 24.39 -1.99
N MET A 135 -9.12 23.35 -1.83
CA MET A 135 -8.93 22.11 -2.59
C MET A 135 -9.13 22.37 -4.08
N THR A 136 -8.21 21.88 -4.90
CA THR A 136 -8.41 21.89 -6.35
C THR A 136 -9.59 21.00 -6.74
N GLN A 137 -10.24 21.28 -7.87
CA GLN A 137 -11.35 20.45 -8.38
C GLN A 137 -10.97 18.96 -8.49
N ARG A 138 -9.71 18.65 -8.82
CA ARG A 138 -9.18 17.27 -8.84
C ARG A 138 -9.13 16.65 -7.44
N GLN A 139 -8.65 17.40 -6.44
CA GLN A 139 -8.61 16.93 -5.06
C GLN A 139 -10.03 16.70 -4.50
N LEU A 140 -10.97 17.59 -4.81
CA LEU A 140 -12.38 17.43 -4.46
C LEU A 140 -12.99 16.19 -5.10
N ARG A 141 -12.78 15.97 -6.40
CA ARG A 141 -13.25 14.75 -7.09
C ARG A 141 -12.75 13.47 -6.41
N ASN A 142 -11.48 13.42 -6.04
CA ASN A 142 -10.91 12.25 -5.37
C ASN A 142 -11.49 12.09 -3.95
N ALA A 143 -11.59 13.19 -3.19
CA ALA A 143 -12.11 13.18 -1.83
C ALA A 143 -13.57 12.73 -1.77
N TYR A 144 -14.43 13.22 -2.68
CA TYR A 144 -15.80 12.76 -2.78
C TYR A 144 -15.92 11.29 -3.22
N SER A 145 -15.04 10.79 -4.10
CA SER A 145 -15.00 9.37 -4.47
C SER A 145 -14.64 8.46 -3.28
N GLU A 146 -13.67 8.84 -2.44
CA GLU A 146 -13.30 8.11 -1.22
C GLU A 146 -14.40 8.21 -0.14
N PHE A 147 -15.02 9.38 -0.02
CA PHE A 147 -16.13 9.60 0.90
C PHE A 147 -17.34 8.73 0.54
N TYR A 148 -17.72 8.72 -0.74
CA TYR A 148 -18.80 7.88 -1.25
C TYR A 148 -18.53 6.39 -1.01
N LEU A 149 -17.30 5.91 -1.23
CA LEU A 149 -16.92 4.54 -0.87
C LEU A 149 -17.14 4.26 0.63
N THR A 150 -16.82 5.21 1.51
CA THR A 150 -17.06 5.07 2.95
C THR A 150 -18.54 4.92 3.27
N LEU A 151 -19.41 5.71 2.61
CA LEU A 151 -20.88 5.60 2.78
C LEU A 151 -21.41 4.25 2.31
N VAL A 152 -20.93 3.75 1.16
CA VAL A 152 -21.31 2.42 0.64
C VAL A 152 -20.87 1.30 1.58
N LEU A 153 -19.65 1.36 2.14
CA LEU A 153 -19.20 0.39 3.14
C LEU A 153 -20.09 0.42 4.40
N LEU A 154 -20.46 1.62 4.87
CA LEU A 154 -21.34 1.80 6.03
C LEU A 154 -22.75 1.28 5.76
N GLN A 155 -23.26 1.46 4.54
CA GLN A 155 -24.55 0.92 4.11
C GLN A 155 -24.51 -0.61 4.07
N ASN A 156 -23.43 -1.20 3.55
CA ASN A 156 -23.24 -2.65 3.58
C ASN A 156 -23.14 -3.18 5.02
N PHE A 157 -22.44 -2.47 5.91
CA PHE A 157 -22.39 -2.79 7.34
C PHE A 157 -23.80 -2.81 7.96
N GLN A 158 -24.60 -1.79 7.66
CA GLN A 158 -25.98 -1.65 8.10
C GLN A 158 -26.84 -2.85 7.66
N SER A 159 -26.92 -3.09 6.34
CA SER A 159 -27.76 -4.13 5.76
C SER A 159 -27.35 -5.55 6.18
N LEU A 160 -26.04 -5.82 6.29
CA LEU A 160 -25.53 -7.13 6.71
C LEU A 160 -25.90 -7.44 8.16
N ASN A 161 -25.66 -6.51 9.09
CA ASN A 161 -25.97 -6.72 10.50
C ASN A 161 -27.48 -6.85 10.73
N GLU A 162 -28.31 -6.01 10.11
CA GLU A 162 -29.77 -6.12 10.22
C GLU A 162 -30.26 -7.50 9.71
N THR A 163 -29.77 -7.94 8.55
CA THR A 163 -30.08 -9.27 8.01
C THR A 163 -29.58 -10.38 8.94
N GLY A 164 -28.42 -10.19 9.57
CA GLY A 164 -27.84 -11.11 10.53
C GLY A 164 -28.72 -11.28 11.77
N PHE A 165 -29.17 -10.19 12.39
CA PHE A 165 -30.08 -10.22 13.55
C PHE A 165 -31.42 -10.87 13.17
N ARG A 166 -32.01 -10.47 12.04
CA ARG A 166 -33.24 -11.11 11.53
C ARG A 166 -33.09 -12.62 11.37
N LYS A 167 -31.95 -13.08 10.82
CA LYS A 167 -31.70 -14.51 10.58
C LYS A 167 -31.32 -15.28 11.84
N ILE A 168 -30.71 -14.65 12.84
CA ILE A 168 -30.40 -15.33 14.10
C ILE A 168 -31.65 -15.49 14.97
N CYS A 169 -32.49 -14.46 15.06
CA CYS A 169 -33.80 -14.54 15.73
C CYS A 169 -34.70 -15.60 15.08
N LYS A 170 -34.81 -15.59 13.74
CA LYS A 170 -35.56 -16.64 13.01
C LYS A 170 -34.98 -18.04 13.22
N LYS A 171 -33.66 -18.15 13.46
CA LYS A 171 -33.02 -19.43 13.77
C LYS A 171 -33.37 -19.88 15.19
N TYR A 172 -33.34 -18.99 16.17
CA TYR A 172 -33.76 -19.26 17.54
C TYR A 172 -35.19 -19.82 17.56
N ASP A 173 -36.13 -19.11 16.94
CA ASP A 173 -37.55 -19.49 16.88
C ASP A 173 -37.75 -20.87 16.23
N LYS A 174 -37.01 -21.14 15.14
CA LYS A 174 -37.10 -22.43 14.45
C LYS A 174 -36.59 -23.60 15.31
N TYR A 175 -35.50 -23.42 16.04
CA TYR A 175 -34.86 -24.51 16.79
C TYR A 175 -35.54 -24.76 18.14
N LEU A 176 -35.99 -23.71 18.82
CA LEU A 176 -36.69 -23.83 20.10
C LEU A 176 -38.22 -23.85 19.98
N LYS A 177 -38.76 -23.80 18.76
CA LYS A 177 -40.21 -23.75 18.50
C LYS A 177 -40.89 -22.61 19.28
N SER A 178 -40.24 -21.45 19.30
CA SER A 178 -40.66 -20.26 20.05
C SER A 178 -41.00 -19.10 19.10
N THR A 179 -41.67 -18.06 19.62
CA THR A 179 -41.90 -16.78 18.94
C THR A 179 -41.12 -15.62 19.58
N ARG A 180 -40.33 -15.93 20.61
CA ARG A 180 -39.61 -14.95 21.43
C ARG A 180 -38.50 -14.24 20.65
N GLY A 181 -37.87 -14.90 19.68
CA GLY A 181 -36.87 -14.31 18.80
C GLY A 181 -37.45 -13.19 17.94
N ALA A 182 -38.62 -13.43 17.32
CA ALA A 182 -39.35 -12.40 16.59
C ALA A 182 -39.78 -11.23 17.50
N ALA A 183 -40.28 -11.51 18.71
CA ALA A 183 -40.66 -10.48 19.67
C ALA A 183 -39.45 -9.62 20.11
N TRP A 184 -38.30 -10.24 20.33
CA TRP A 184 -37.06 -9.53 20.67
C TRP A 184 -36.57 -8.66 19.50
N LEU A 185 -36.60 -9.19 18.27
CA LEU A 185 -36.22 -8.43 17.07
C LEU A 185 -37.07 -7.17 16.92
N ASP A 186 -38.39 -7.30 17.08
CA ASP A 186 -39.33 -6.18 16.96
C ASP A 186 -39.09 -5.12 18.04
N ARG A 187 -38.88 -5.56 19.28
CA ARG A 187 -38.69 -4.67 20.43
C ARG A 187 -37.37 -3.90 20.39
N PHE A 188 -36.27 -4.54 19.99
CA PHE A 188 -34.93 -3.98 20.16
C PHE A 188 -34.23 -3.59 18.86
N VAL A 189 -34.47 -4.29 17.75
CA VAL A 189 -33.74 -4.06 16.48
C VAL A 189 -34.50 -3.12 15.55
N THR A 190 -35.83 -3.14 15.52
CA THR A 190 -36.61 -2.31 14.58
C THR A 190 -36.37 -0.80 14.76
N TYR A 191 -36.13 -0.35 16.00
CA TYR A 191 -36.03 1.08 16.36
C TYR A 191 -34.61 1.55 16.67
N VAL A 192 -33.61 0.70 16.50
CA VAL A 192 -32.21 1.05 16.76
C VAL A 192 -31.68 1.97 15.66
N ALA A 193 -30.74 2.87 16.00
CA ALA A 193 -30.26 3.88 15.05
C ALA A 193 -29.65 3.27 13.77
N PHE A 194 -28.94 2.14 13.87
CA PHE A 194 -28.44 1.45 12.67
C PHE A 194 -29.52 0.72 11.87
N ALA A 195 -30.75 0.54 12.34
CA ALA A 195 -31.82 0.00 11.49
C ALA A 195 -32.51 1.10 10.65
N ASP A 196 -32.32 2.38 10.98
CA ASP A 196 -32.85 3.48 10.18
C ASP A 196 -31.94 3.77 8.97
N HIS A 197 -32.37 3.36 7.77
CA HIS A 197 -31.63 3.57 6.53
C HIS A 197 -31.73 5.01 6.01
N ARG A 198 -32.69 5.82 6.48
CA ARG A 198 -32.99 7.14 5.89
C ARG A 198 -31.82 8.14 5.98
N PRO A 199 -31.15 8.33 7.13
CA PRO A 199 -30.10 9.35 7.24
C PRO A 199 -28.91 9.07 6.31
N LEU A 200 -28.50 7.80 6.22
CA LEU A 200 -27.37 7.38 5.39
C LEU A 200 -27.72 7.45 3.89
N GLN A 201 -28.93 7.04 3.52
CA GLN A 201 -29.41 7.15 2.14
C GLN A 201 -29.52 8.62 1.69
N GLN A 202 -30.06 9.51 2.52
CA GLN A 202 -30.14 10.93 2.22
C GLN A 202 -28.75 11.54 2.00
N MET A 203 -27.79 11.24 2.86
CA MET A 203 -26.41 11.71 2.70
C MET A 203 -25.76 11.17 1.41
N THR A 204 -26.02 9.91 1.07
CA THR A 204 -25.53 9.29 -0.17
C THR A 204 -26.09 10.00 -1.39
N ILE A 205 -27.40 10.25 -1.43
CA ILE A 205 -28.08 10.98 -2.53
C ILE A 205 -27.51 12.39 -2.65
N GLU A 206 -27.38 13.11 -1.53
CA GLU A 206 -26.84 14.48 -1.54
C GLU A 206 -25.41 14.52 -2.08
N VAL A 207 -24.57 13.54 -1.74
CA VAL A 207 -23.22 13.40 -2.31
C VAL A 207 -23.26 13.15 -3.82
N GLU A 208 -24.15 12.28 -4.31
CA GLU A 208 -24.32 12.03 -5.75
C GLU A 208 -24.73 13.31 -6.50
N GLU A 209 -25.68 14.06 -5.94
CA GLU A 209 -26.18 15.31 -6.51
C GLU A 209 -25.10 16.39 -6.53
N LEU A 210 -24.43 16.62 -5.40
CA LEU A 210 -23.33 17.60 -5.31
C LEU A 210 -22.20 17.26 -6.28
N TYR A 211 -21.83 15.98 -6.39
CA TYR A 211 -20.82 15.55 -7.36
C TYR A 211 -21.28 15.76 -8.80
N THR A 212 -22.52 15.35 -9.10
CA THR A 212 -23.07 15.45 -10.45
C THR A 212 -23.12 16.91 -10.89
N HIS A 213 -23.64 17.79 -10.05
CA HIS A 213 -23.82 19.20 -10.36
C HIS A 213 -22.49 19.96 -10.45
N TYR A 214 -21.66 19.92 -9.40
CA TYR A 214 -20.46 20.77 -9.31
C TYR A 214 -19.20 20.14 -9.91
N LEU A 215 -19.12 18.80 -10.00
CA LEU A 215 -17.90 18.11 -10.41
C LEU A 215 -18.02 17.34 -11.73
N ALA A 216 -19.23 16.92 -12.13
CA ALA A 216 -19.48 16.21 -13.39
C ALA A 216 -20.20 17.07 -14.45
N GLY A 217 -20.57 18.32 -14.14
CA GLY A 217 -21.22 19.23 -15.09
C GLY A 217 -22.65 18.83 -15.44
N GLY A 218 -23.37 18.20 -14.51
CA GLY A 218 -24.73 17.72 -14.70
C GLY A 218 -24.86 16.29 -15.25
N ASP A 219 -23.77 15.68 -15.72
CA ASP A 219 -23.79 14.32 -16.27
C ASP A 219 -23.77 13.26 -15.15
N ARG A 220 -24.97 12.70 -14.86
CA ARG A 220 -25.13 11.65 -13.84
C ARG A 220 -24.42 10.36 -14.22
N ALA A 221 -24.37 9.98 -15.51
CA ALA A 221 -23.72 8.74 -15.93
C ALA A 221 -22.22 8.82 -15.63
N LYS A 222 -21.58 9.92 -16.03
CA LYS A 222 -20.17 10.19 -15.73
C LYS A 222 -19.88 10.28 -14.23
N ALA A 223 -20.77 10.89 -13.45
CA ALA A 223 -20.67 10.92 -11.99
C ALA A 223 -20.71 9.51 -11.40
N MET A 224 -21.67 8.68 -11.83
CA MET A 224 -21.85 7.32 -11.33
C MET A 224 -20.70 6.39 -11.72
N THR A 225 -20.15 6.50 -12.93
CA THR A 225 -18.94 5.76 -13.33
C THR A 225 -17.76 6.08 -12.42
N LYS A 226 -17.67 7.33 -11.90
CA LYS A 226 -16.57 7.76 -11.05
C LYS A 226 -16.80 7.54 -9.55
N LEU A 227 -18.05 7.56 -9.10
CA LEU A 227 -18.42 7.33 -7.69
C LEU A 227 -18.57 5.84 -7.38
N ARG A 228 -19.25 5.06 -8.23
CA ARG A 228 -19.45 3.62 -8.00
C ARG A 228 -18.12 2.89 -7.99
N VAL A 229 -18.03 1.90 -7.12
CA VAL A 229 -16.84 1.07 -6.93
C VAL A 229 -17.18 -0.31 -7.47
N PRO A 230 -16.38 -0.90 -8.37
CA PRO A 230 -16.56 -2.28 -8.79
C PRO A 230 -16.51 -3.21 -7.57
N PRO A 231 -17.27 -4.32 -7.54
CA PRO A 231 -17.19 -5.25 -6.43
C PRO A 231 -15.75 -5.73 -6.24
N LEU A 232 -15.20 -5.49 -5.05
CA LEU A 232 -13.85 -5.90 -4.65
C LEU A 232 -13.82 -7.43 -4.62
N GLY A 233 -13.21 -8.06 -5.62
CA GLY A 233 -13.09 -9.52 -5.70
C GLY A 233 -13.70 -10.17 -6.96
N GLU A 234 -13.95 -9.42 -8.04
CA GLU A 234 -14.25 -10.07 -9.31
C GLU A 234 -13.08 -10.98 -9.75
N PRO A 235 -13.37 -12.21 -10.22
CA PRO A 235 -12.33 -13.10 -10.71
C PRO A 235 -11.60 -12.44 -11.89
N THR A 236 -10.29 -12.65 -11.97
CA THR A 236 -9.49 -12.12 -13.09
C THR A 236 -10.10 -12.59 -14.41
N PRO A 237 -10.34 -11.69 -15.40
CA PRO A 237 -10.96 -12.06 -16.66
C PRO A 237 -10.23 -13.24 -17.33
N PRO A 238 -10.92 -14.29 -17.80
CA PRO A 238 -10.27 -15.48 -18.37
C PRO A 238 -9.30 -15.16 -19.51
N ARG A 239 -9.63 -14.18 -20.36
CA ARG A 239 -8.76 -13.69 -21.44
C ARG A 239 -7.39 -13.21 -20.95
N MET A 240 -7.35 -12.59 -19.77
CA MET A 240 -6.12 -12.06 -19.18
C MET A 240 -5.27 -13.20 -18.62
N VAL A 241 -5.91 -14.17 -17.95
CA VAL A 241 -5.25 -15.38 -17.45
C VAL A 241 -4.65 -16.18 -18.61
N PHE A 242 -5.40 -16.36 -19.71
CA PHE A 242 -4.91 -17.06 -20.90
C PHE A 242 -3.68 -16.38 -21.51
N ARG A 243 -3.73 -15.04 -21.72
CA ARG A 243 -2.60 -14.27 -22.24
C ARG A 243 -1.36 -14.37 -21.35
N ALA A 244 -1.54 -14.22 -20.04
CA ALA A 244 -0.44 -14.34 -19.08
C ALA A 244 0.16 -15.76 -19.08
N GLY A 245 -0.70 -16.79 -19.14
CA GLY A 245 -0.25 -18.19 -19.24
C GLY A 245 0.50 -18.50 -20.53
N LEU A 246 0.02 -17.99 -21.67
CA LEU A 246 0.72 -18.12 -22.96
C LEU A 246 2.09 -17.42 -22.91
N ALA A 247 2.15 -16.20 -22.40
CA ALA A 247 3.40 -15.45 -22.24
C ALA A 247 4.39 -16.18 -21.33
N LEU A 248 3.90 -16.80 -20.24
CA LEU A 248 4.72 -17.61 -19.35
C LEU A 248 5.27 -18.86 -20.05
N GLY A 249 4.45 -19.56 -20.83
CA GLY A 249 4.89 -20.72 -21.61
C GLY A 249 5.97 -20.35 -22.63
N MET A 250 5.78 -19.25 -23.37
CA MET A 250 6.79 -18.74 -24.32
C MET A 250 8.10 -18.34 -23.62
N PHE A 251 8.00 -17.65 -22.48
CA PHE A 251 9.18 -17.27 -21.69
C PHE A 251 9.96 -18.49 -21.21
N ILE A 252 9.28 -19.52 -20.66
CA ILE A 252 9.93 -20.74 -20.17
C ILE A 252 10.68 -21.44 -21.32
N MET A 253 10.04 -21.59 -22.48
CA MET A 253 10.68 -22.20 -23.65
C MET A 253 11.92 -21.40 -24.10
N LEU A 254 11.81 -20.08 -24.19
CA LEU A 254 12.94 -19.22 -24.54
C LEU A 254 14.06 -19.25 -23.50
N ALA A 255 13.73 -19.28 -22.20
CA ALA A 255 14.70 -19.34 -21.12
C ALA A 255 15.48 -20.67 -21.15
N LEU A 256 14.80 -21.80 -21.36
CA LEU A 256 15.43 -23.10 -21.53
C LEU A 256 16.32 -23.14 -22.78
N ALA A 257 15.84 -22.60 -23.90
CA ALA A 257 16.64 -22.51 -25.13
C ALA A 257 17.89 -21.63 -24.95
N THR A 258 17.77 -20.51 -24.24
CA THR A 258 18.89 -19.61 -23.90
C THR A 258 19.90 -20.32 -23.01
N LEU A 259 19.43 -21.05 -22.00
CA LEU A 259 20.29 -21.82 -21.09
C LEU A 259 21.07 -22.90 -21.84
N PHE A 260 20.40 -23.68 -22.70
CA PHE A 260 21.06 -24.68 -23.53
C PHE A 260 22.08 -24.05 -24.48
N SER A 261 21.73 -22.92 -25.10
CA SER A 261 22.60 -22.18 -26.00
C SER A 261 23.84 -21.64 -25.30
N TYR A 262 23.69 -21.12 -24.08
CA TYR A 262 24.80 -20.65 -23.27
C TYR A 262 25.82 -21.76 -22.99
N PHE A 263 25.36 -22.96 -22.65
CA PHE A 263 26.28 -24.09 -22.42
C PHE A 263 26.94 -24.62 -23.69
N ARG A 264 26.24 -24.55 -24.83
CA ARG A 264 26.75 -25.08 -26.09
C ARG A 264 27.62 -24.09 -26.86
N ARG A 265 27.38 -22.80 -26.68
CA ARG A 265 28.08 -21.70 -27.35
C ARG A 265 28.28 -20.54 -26.36
N PRO A 266 29.13 -20.71 -25.33
CA PRO A 266 29.34 -19.68 -24.32
C PRO A 266 29.99 -18.43 -24.92
N PRO A 267 29.86 -17.26 -24.26
CA PRO A 267 30.62 -16.08 -24.63
C PRO A 267 32.12 -16.36 -24.70
N ILE A 268 32.83 -15.65 -25.58
CA ILE A 268 34.31 -15.63 -25.61
C ILE A 268 34.82 -15.26 -24.22
N THR A 269 35.91 -15.89 -23.77
CA THR A 269 36.45 -15.75 -22.40
C THR A 269 36.57 -14.31 -21.93
N ASP A 270 37.09 -13.42 -22.78
CA ASP A 270 37.27 -12.00 -22.48
C ASP A 270 35.96 -11.22 -22.30
N ASN A 271 34.85 -11.76 -22.84
CA ASN A 271 33.54 -11.14 -22.79
C ASN A 271 32.65 -11.70 -21.67
N ILE A 272 33.05 -12.78 -20.97
CA ILE A 272 32.21 -13.43 -19.95
C ILE A 272 31.85 -12.47 -18.82
N GLU A 273 32.82 -11.70 -18.30
CA GLU A 273 32.56 -10.76 -17.22
C GLU A 273 31.61 -9.64 -17.66
N ALA A 274 31.85 -9.07 -18.84
CA ALA A 274 30.98 -8.07 -19.44
C ALA A 274 29.57 -8.60 -19.65
N PHE A 275 29.45 -9.79 -20.23
CA PHE A 275 28.17 -10.47 -20.43
C PHE A 275 27.38 -10.60 -19.12
N MET A 276 28.00 -11.13 -18.07
CA MET A 276 27.33 -11.35 -16.80
C MET A 276 26.89 -10.04 -16.14
N ARG A 277 27.74 -9.00 -16.14
CA ARG A 277 27.43 -7.71 -15.52
C ARG A 277 26.38 -6.91 -16.31
N LEU A 278 26.47 -6.89 -17.64
CA LEU A 278 25.52 -6.16 -18.50
C LEU A 278 24.12 -6.77 -18.48
N TYR A 279 23.99 -8.09 -18.31
CA TYR A 279 22.69 -8.77 -18.23
C TYR A 279 22.10 -8.87 -16.82
N ARG A 280 22.90 -8.80 -15.76
CA ARG A 280 22.43 -8.91 -14.36
C ARG A 280 21.50 -7.77 -13.93
N GLY A 281 21.85 -6.52 -14.28
CA GLY A 281 21.01 -5.35 -13.98
C GLY A 281 19.60 -5.48 -14.59
N PRO A 282 19.48 -5.65 -15.92
CA PRO A 282 18.20 -5.91 -16.58
C PRO A 282 17.45 -7.13 -16.04
N PHE A 283 18.15 -8.24 -15.76
CA PHE A 283 17.54 -9.46 -15.22
C PHE A 283 16.87 -9.23 -13.86
N THR A 284 17.45 -8.36 -13.03
CA THR A 284 16.90 -8.02 -11.72
C THR A 284 15.46 -7.46 -11.83
N TRP A 285 15.16 -6.68 -12.86
CA TRP A 285 13.80 -6.19 -13.10
C TRP A 285 12.83 -7.30 -13.52
N VAL A 286 13.30 -8.29 -14.28
CA VAL A 286 12.50 -9.47 -14.64
C VAL A 286 12.07 -10.20 -13.37
N ILE A 287 13.03 -10.56 -12.52
CA ILE A 287 12.77 -11.24 -11.23
C ILE A 287 11.85 -10.40 -10.34
N PHE A 288 12.11 -9.10 -10.21
CA PHE A 288 11.31 -8.22 -9.36
C PHE A 288 9.83 -8.20 -9.78
N ASN A 289 9.54 -8.19 -11.09
CA ASN A 289 8.16 -8.23 -11.59
C ASN A 289 7.48 -9.59 -11.34
N PHE A 290 8.21 -10.71 -11.45
CA PHE A 290 7.68 -12.03 -11.08
C PHE A 290 7.32 -12.08 -9.59
N PHE A 291 8.20 -11.58 -8.73
CA PHE A 291 7.94 -11.49 -7.29
C PHE A 291 6.80 -10.52 -6.96
N MET A 292 6.62 -9.43 -7.71
CA MET A 292 5.47 -8.55 -7.54
C MET A 292 4.16 -9.26 -7.89
N ALA A 293 4.14 -10.01 -9.00
CA ALA A 293 2.97 -10.81 -9.39
C ALA A 293 2.59 -11.81 -8.29
N ALA A 294 3.58 -12.50 -7.72
CA ALA A 294 3.38 -13.44 -6.63
C ALA A 294 2.89 -12.75 -5.33
N ASN A 295 3.50 -11.61 -4.95
CA ASN A 295 3.08 -10.84 -3.77
C ASN A 295 1.63 -10.38 -3.87
N VAL A 296 1.24 -9.79 -5.01
CA VAL A 296 -0.14 -9.32 -5.22
C VAL A 296 -1.12 -10.48 -5.21
N ALA A 297 -0.79 -11.61 -5.84
CA ALA A 297 -1.62 -12.82 -5.78
C ALA A 297 -1.77 -13.34 -4.33
N GLY A 298 -0.66 -13.37 -3.60
CA GLY A 298 -0.63 -13.82 -2.21
C GLY A 298 -1.41 -12.93 -1.26
N TRP A 299 -1.30 -11.60 -1.40
CA TRP A 299 -2.08 -10.63 -0.64
C TRP A 299 -3.57 -10.73 -0.95
N GLN A 300 -3.95 -10.83 -2.23
CA GLN A 300 -5.34 -11.02 -2.63
C GLN A 300 -5.93 -12.30 -2.04
N ARG A 301 -5.21 -13.42 -2.10
CA ARG A 301 -5.65 -14.71 -1.55
C ARG A 301 -5.79 -14.67 -0.02
N ALA A 302 -4.89 -13.95 0.66
CA ALA A 302 -4.91 -13.79 2.10
C ALA A 302 -5.90 -12.73 2.61
N GLY A 303 -6.52 -11.95 1.70
CA GLY A 303 -7.41 -10.84 2.07
C GLY A 303 -6.68 -9.61 2.61
N VAL A 304 -5.37 -9.45 2.33
CA VAL A 304 -4.61 -8.27 2.70
C VAL A 304 -4.93 -7.12 1.74
N ASN A 305 -5.46 -6.01 2.26
CA ASN A 305 -5.89 -4.85 1.47
C ASN A 305 -4.70 -3.99 0.99
N HIS A 306 -3.87 -4.56 0.11
CA HIS A 306 -2.71 -3.91 -0.48
C HIS A 306 -3.07 -2.66 -1.31
N VAL A 307 -4.27 -2.61 -1.90
CA VAL A 307 -4.76 -1.46 -2.67
C VAL A 307 -4.90 -0.23 -1.76
N LEU A 308 -5.48 -0.40 -0.58
CA LEU A 308 -5.59 0.66 0.42
C LEU A 308 -4.21 1.05 0.97
N ILE A 309 -3.37 0.06 1.33
CA ILE A 309 -2.04 0.30 1.93
C ILE A 309 -1.13 1.10 0.99
N PHE A 310 -1.13 0.76 -0.30
CA PHE A 310 -0.35 1.50 -1.31
C PHE A 310 -1.07 2.74 -1.84
N GLU A 311 -2.26 3.05 -1.32
CA GLU A 311 -3.04 4.21 -1.73
C GLU A 311 -3.33 4.23 -3.24
N ILE A 312 -3.56 3.05 -3.82
CA ILE A 312 -3.89 2.84 -5.24
C ILE A 312 -5.39 3.06 -5.41
N ASP A 313 -5.82 3.66 -6.53
CA ASP A 313 -7.24 3.76 -6.85
C ASP A 313 -7.81 2.34 -7.04
N PRO A 314 -8.84 1.92 -6.28
CA PRO A 314 -9.46 0.60 -6.43
C PRO A 314 -9.95 0.30 -7.84
N ARG A 315 -10.21 1.34 -8.66
CA ARG A 315 -10.70 1.19 -10.04
C ARG A 315 -9.60 0.93 -11.06
N SER A 316 -8.34 1.22 -10.72
CA SER A 316 -7.21 1.12 -11.65
C SER A 316 -6.04 0.29 -11.09
N HIS A 317 -6.30 -0.59 -10.14
CA HIS A 317 -5.29 -1.48 -9.59
C HIS A 317 -4.94 -2.60 -10.59
N LEU A 318 -3.67 -2.99 -10.59
CA LEU A 318 -3.19 -4.08 -11.44
C LEU A 318 -3.56 -5.43 -10.83
N GLN A 319 -4.06 -6.34 -11.69
CA GLN A 319 -4.30 -7.72 -11.31
C GLN A 319 -3.00 -8.55 -11.38
N PRO A 320 -2.89 -9.65 -10.61
CA PRO A 320 -1.69 -10.50 -10.63
C PRO A 320 -1.33 -10.99 -12.04
N ALA A 321 -2.33 -11.35 -12.85
CA ALA A 321 -2.10 -11.81 -14.23
C ALA A 321 -1.46 -10.73 -15.10
N THR A 322 -1.78 -9.45 -14.89
CA THR A 322 -1.14 -8.34 -15.62
C THR A 322 0.32 -8.18 -15.22
N PHE A 323 0.65 -8.28 -13.92
CA PHE A 323 2.04 -8.29 -13.48
C PHE A 323 2.83 -9.45 -14.07
N LEU A 324 2.22 -10.64 -14.11
CA LEU A 324 2.83 -11.83 -14.70
C LEU A 324 3.10 -11.64 -16.21
N GLU A 325 2.15 -11.07 -16.96
CA GLU A 325 2.32 -10.76 -18.38
C GLU A 325 3.47 -9.76 -18.61
N ILE A 326 3.57 -8.72 -17.78
CA ILE A 326 4.68 -7.74 -17.82
C ILE A 326 6.01 -8.43 -17.53
N ALA A 327 6.06 -9.25 -16.48
CA ALA A 327 7.26 -9.99 -16.09
C ALA A 327 7.75 -10.92 -17.22
N CYS A 328 6.82 -11.66 -17.84
CA CYS A 328 7.13 -12.54 -18.97
C CYS A 328 7.58 -11.75 -20.19
N THR A 329 6.97 -10.59 -20.47
CA THR A 329 7.39 -9.74 -21.59
C THR A 329 8.83 -9.27 -21.44
N PHE A 330 9.21 -8.75 -20.27
CA PHE A 330 10.60 -8.40 -20.01
C PHE A 330 11.53 -9.61 -19.98
N GLY A 331 11.06 -10.75 -19.46
CA GLY A 331 11.81 -12.01 -19.50
C GLY A 331 12.11 -12.47 -20.93
N MET A 332 11.13 -12.40 -21.83
CA MET A 332 11.32 -12.73 -23.26
C MET A 332 12.27 -11.77 -23.95
N LEU A 333 12.18 -10.46 -23.69
CA LEU A 333 13.14 -9.49 -24.23
C LEU A 333 14.56 -9.79 -23.74
N TRP A 334 14.70 -10.13 -22.46
CA TRP A 334 15.99 -10.48 -21.85
C TRP A 334 16.59 -11.76 -22.47
N THR A 335 15.81 -12.83 -22.61
CA THR A 335 16.28 -14.08 -23.22
C THR A 335 16.60 -13.92 -24.71
N LEU A 336 15.76 -13.21 -25.47
CA LEU A 336 16.02 -12.91 -26.88
C LEU A 336 17.30 -12.09 -27.07
N SER A 337 17.54 -11.11 -26.20
CA SER A 337 18.78 -10.33 -26.23
C SER A 337 20.00 -11.22 -25.96
N MET A 338 19.94 -12.10 -24.96
CA MET A 338 21.03 -13.04 -24.68
C MET A 338 21.27 -13.99 -25.84
N LEU A 339 20.21 -14.54 -26.45
CA LEU A 339 20.34 -15.36 -27.65
C LEU A 339 21.00 -14.59 -28.80
N GLY A 340 20.58 -13.35 -29.04
CA GLY A 340 21.20 -12.47 -30.03
C GLY A 340 22.70 -12.28 -29.76
N PHE A 341 23.08 -12.06 -28.49
CA PHE A 341 24.48 -11.99 -28.09
C PHE A 341 25.24 -13.29 -28.38
N LEU A 342 24.70 -14.46 -28.03
CA LEU A 342 25.39 -15.75 -28.20
C LEU A 342 25.50 -16.19 -29.67
N PHE A 343 24.55 -15.76 -30.51
CA PHE A 343 24.48 -16.12 -31.93
C PHE A 343 24.88 -14.97 -32.87
N HIS A 344 25.48 -13.89 -32.35
CA HIS A 344 25.76 -12.68 -33.14
C HIS A 344 26.51 -12.95 -34.45
N ASP A 345 27.51 -13.85 -34.47
CA ASP A 345 28.23 -14.22 -35.69
C ASP A 345 27.31 -14.86 -36.74
N LEU A 346 26.41 -15.74 -36.30
CA LEU A 346 25.54 -16.52 -37.18
C LEU A 346 24.49 -15.62 -37.86
N ILE A 347 24.07 -14.57 -37.17
CA ILE A 347 23.17 -13.53 -37.70
C ILE A 347 23.93 -12.35 -38.33
N SER A 348 25.24 -12.49 -38.55
CA SER A 348 26.10 -11.50 -39.21
C SER A 348 26.15 -10.13 -38.52
N VAL A 349 26.03 -10.10 -37.19
CA VAL A 349 26.21 -8.89 -36.38
C VAL A 349 27.64 -8.87 -35.83
N ALA A 350 28.41 -7.87 -36.26
CA ALA A 350 29.84 -7.76 -35.95
C ALA A 350 30.12 -7.59 -34.44
N ASP A 351 29.26 -6.87 -33.71
CA ASP A 351 29.46 -6.56 -32.30
C ASP A 351 28.32 -7.12 -31.42
N PRO A 352 28.60 -8.09 -30.54
CA PRO A 352 27.58 -8.67 -29.67
C PRO A 352 27.06 -7.70 -28.60
N PHE A 353 27.79 -6.63 -28.26
CA PHE A 353 27.39 -5.69 -27.20
C PHE A 353 26.22 -4.78 -27.60
N ILE A 354 25.80 -4.79 -28.87
CA ILE A 354 24.61 -4.09 -29.34
C ILE A 354 23.33 -4.67 -28.69
N PHE A 355 23.29 -5.98 -28.45
CA PHE A 355 22.12 -6.65 -27.86
C PHE A 355 21.80 -6.16 -26.43
N PRO A 356 22.74 -6.22 -25.45
CA PRO A 356 22.46 -5.71 -24.10
C PRO A 356 22.17 -4.20 -24.07
N LEU A 357 22.71 -3.41 -25.01
CA LEU A 357 22.39 -1.99 -25.17
C LEU A 357 20.93 -1.83 -25.61
N ALA A 358 20.55 -2.50 -26.68
CA ALA A 358 19.20 -2.48 -27.22
C ALA A 358 18.18 -2.92 -26.16
N LEU A 359 18.46 -4.00 -25.43
CA LEU A 359 17.62 -4.45 -24.30
C LEU A 359 17.42 -3.33 -23.28
N THR A 360 18.51 -2.73 -22.81
CA THR A 360 18.45 -1.69 -21.78
C THR A 360 17.67 -0.47 -22.26
N LEU A 361 17.92 -0.01 -23.49
CA LEU A 361 17.20 1.11 -24.10
C LEU A 361 15.72 0.81 -24.32
N ILE A 362 15.37 -0.39 -24.78
CA ILE A 362 13.98 -0.84 -24.95
C ILE A 362 13.27 -0.86 -23.59
N MET A 363 13.89 -1.41 -22.54
CA MET A 363 13.27 -1.46 -21.21
C MET A 363 13.04 -0.05 -20.62
N ILE A 364 14.02 0.86 -20.75
CA ILE A 364 13.87 2.26 -20.31
C ILE A 364 12.76 2.94 -21.12
N THR A 365 12.76 2.78 -22.44
CA THR A 365 11.75 3.35 -23.33
C THR A 365 10.36 2.84 -22.96
N LEU A 366 10.18 1.54 -22.74
CA LEU A 366 8.92 0.93 -22.30
C LEU A 366 8.48 1.45 -20.93
N LEU A 367 9.38 1.88 -20.04
CA LEU A 367 9.00 2.49 -18.77
C LEU A 367 8.47 3.92 -18.97
N ILE A 368 9.17 4.76 -19.72
CA ILE A 368 8.86 6.20 -19.87
C ILE A 368 7.83 6.50 -20.96
N ASN A 369 7.56 5.56 -21.87
CA ASN A 369 6.70 5.78 -23.04
C ASN A 369 5.28 6.25 -22.64
N PRO A 370 4.82 7.44 -23.07
CA PRO A 370 3.52 7.99 -22.68
C PRO A 370 2.33 7.27 -23.34
N LEU A 371 2.57 6.42 -24.35
CA LEU A 371 1.51 5.66 -25.02
C LEU A 371 0.86 4.65 -24.06
N PRO A 372 -0.43 4.27 -24.28
CA PRO A 372 -1.18 3.33 -23.43
C PRO A 372 -0.73 1.87 -23.57
N ILE A 373 0.56 1.63 -23.80
CA ILE A 373 1.19 0.32 -23.85
C ILE A 373 1.51 -0.12 -22.42
N MET A 374 1.30 -1.40 -22.09
CA MET A 374 1.73 -2.00 -20.81
C MET A 374 1.31 -1.19 -19.56
N ASN A 375 0.03 -0.80 -19.50
CA ASN A 375 -0.58 -0.04 -18.41
C ASN A 375 0.18 1.25 -18.01
N TRP A 376 -0.06 2.32 -18.79
CA TRP A 376 0.49 3.65 -18.52
C TRP A 376 0.27 4.17 -17.09
N PRO A 377 -0.94 4.08 -16.48
CA PRO A 377 -1.16 4.55 -15.12
C PRO A 377 -0.21 3.92 -14.09
N ALA A 378 0.04 2.62 -14.19
CA ALA A 378 0.94 1.91 -13.28
C ALA A 378 2.40 2.33 -13.49
N ARG A 379 2.87 2.42 -14.74
CA ARG A 379 4.24 2.88 -15.05
C ARG A 379 4.49 4.28 -14.53
N TRP A 380 3.55 5.19 -14.75
CA TRP A 380 3.63 6.55 -14.26
C TRP A 380 3.57 6.64 -12.73
N TRP A 381 2.80 5.77 -12.07
CA TRP A 381 2.81 5.63 -10.62
C TRP A 381 4.20 5.20 -10.11
N THR A 382 4.81 4.18 -10.75
CA THR A 382 6.17 3.71 -10.42
C THR A 382 7.21 4.81 -10.59
N ILE A 383 7.19 5.53 -11.72
CA ILE A 383 8.12 6.65 -11.99
C ILE A 383 7.99 7.73 -10.92
N ARG A 384 6.76 8.13 -10.58
CA ARG A 384 6.52 9.13 -9.53
C ARG A 384 6.96 8.65 -8.15
N LEU A 385 6.74 7.37 -7.85
CA LEU A 385 7.12 6.77 -6.58
C LEU A 385 8.64 6.76 -6.43
N VAL A 386 9.37 6.24 -7.43
CA VAL A 386 10.83 6.26 -7.47
C VAL A 386 11.37 7.69 -7.42
N GLY A 387 10.75 8.61 -8.17
CA GLY A 387 11.09 10.04 -8.13
C GLY A 387 11.01 10.61 -6.72
N ARG A 388 9.90 10.39 -6.00
CA ARG A 388 9.74 10.85 -4.61
C ARG A 388 10.73 10.21 -3.64
N VAL A 389 11.16 8.98 -3.88
CA VAL A 389 12.18 8.30 -3.06
C VAL A 389 13.54 8.96 -3.27
N ILE A 390 13.91 9.25 -4.52
CA ILE A 390 15.18 9.92 -4.86
C ILE A 390 15.18 11.36 -4.31
N THR A 391 14.05 12.06 -4.39
CA THR A 391 13.89 13.44 -3.90
C THR A 391 13.32 13.51 -2.47
N ALA A 392 13.49 12.44 -1.68
CA ALA A 392 12.90 12.26 -0.35
C ALA A 392 12.97 13.44 0.63
N PRO A 393 14.04 14.28 0.71
CA PRO A 393 13.99 15.40 1.65
C PRO A 393 12.97 16.49 1.26
N LEU A 394 12.43 16.45 0.03
CA LEU A 394 11.57 17.49 -0.54
C LEU A 394 10.07 17.18 -0.49
N HIS A 395 9.67 15.93 -0.21
CA HIS A 395 8.27 15.51 -0.24
C HIS A 395 7.81 14.94 1.09
N TYR A 396 6.48 14.85 1.27
CA TYR A 396 5.93 14.04 2.35
C TYR A 396 6.17 12.56 2.05
N VAL A 397 6.48 11.77 3.08
CA VAL A 397 6.85 10.35 2.93
C VAL A 397 5.72 9.48 3.48
N GLY A 398 4.93 8.91 2.58
CA GLY A 398 3.87 7.94 2.89
C GLY A 398 4.37 6.49 2.94
N PHE A 399 3.45 5.54 3.15
CA PHE A 399 3.76 4.10 3.20
C PHE A 399 4.48 3.61 1.95
N ALA A 400 3.89 3.89 0.78
CA ALA A 400 4.45 3.45 -0.50
C ALA A 400 5.90 3.96 -0.71
N ASP A 401 6.21 5.19 -0.29
CA ASP A 401 7.51 5.81 -0.49
C ASP A 401 8.60 5.10 0.33
N PHE A 402 8.34 4.84 1.62
CA PHE A 402 9.32 4.13 2.43
C PHE A 402 9.40 2.64 2.08
N TRP A 403 8.28 2.01 1.71
CA TRP A 403 8.27 0.63 1.22
C TRP A 403 9.12 0.48 -0.04
N MET A 404 9.01 1.41 -1.00
CA MET A 404 9.82 1.40 -2.23
C MET A 404 11.30 1.62 -1.90
N GLY A 405 11.62 2.54 -1.00
CA GLY A 405 13.02 2.70 -0.59
C GLY A 405 13.59 1.43 0.07
N ASP A 406 12.77 0.66 0.80
CA ASP A 406 13.18 -0.63 1.35
C ASP A 406 13.41 -1.68 0.26
N GLN A 407 12.61 -1.65 -0.83
CA GLN A 407 12.91 -2.46 -2.03
C GLN A 407 14.25 -2.05 -2.64
N MET A 408 14.53 -0.74 -2.76
CA MET A 408 15.79 -0.26 -3.34
C MET A 408 17.02 -0.70 -2.54
N ASN A 409 16.91 -0.86 -1.22
CA ASN A 409 18.02 -1.36 -0.38
C ASN A 409 18.40 -2.81 -0.71
N SER A 410 17.48 -3.57 -1.31
CA SER A 410 17.74 -4.92 -1.81
C SER A 410 18.21 -4.92 -3.28
N LEU A 411 18.33 -3.73 -3.89
CA LEU A 411 18.77 -3.51 -5.28
C LEU A 411 20.15 -2.81 -5.37
N VAL A 412 20.95 -2.85 -4.29
CA VAL A 412 22.28 -2.22 -4.24
C VAL A 412 23.20 -2.71 -5.36
N THR A 413 23.25 -4.02 -5.60
CA THR A 413 24.04 -4.59 -6.71
C THR A 413 23.53 -4.12 -8.07
N CYS A 414 22.22 -4.08 -8.25
CA CYS A 414 21.58 -3.61 -9.47
C CYS A 414 21.91 -2.13 -9.75
N MET A 415 21.92 -1.26 -8.74
CA MET A 415 22.33 0.14 -8.89
C MET A 415 23.79 0.27 -9.36
N ALA A 416 24.69 -0.55 -8.81
CA ALA A 416 26.07 -0.59 -9.27
C ALA A 416 26.20 -1.14 -10.70
N ASP A 417 25.40 -2.15 -11.07
CA ASP A 417 25.39 -2.69 -12.44
C ASP A 417 24.92 -1.67 -13.47
N TYR A 418 23.90 -0.87 -13.15
CA TYR A 418 23.47 0.21 -14.04
C TYR A 418 24.55 1.28 -14.22
N TYR A 419 25.32 1.58 -13.17
CA TYR A 419 26.51 2.41 -13.31
C TYR A 419 27.55 1.77 -14.25
N TYR A 420 27.85 0.48 -14.08
CA TYR A 420 28.77 -0.24 -14.96
C TYR A 420 28.29 -0.30 -16.41
N ILE A 421 26.98 -0.49 -16.65
CA ILE A 421 26.39 -0.46 -18.00
C ILE A 421 26.66 0.90 -18.65
N VAL A 422 26.38 2.00 -17.95
CA VAL A 422 26.62 3.35 -18.47
C VAL A 422 28.11 3.57 -18.75
N ARG A 423 28.99 3.22 -17.81
CA ARG A 423 30.45 3.36 -17.98
C ARG A 423 30.98 2.52 -19.14
N PHE A 424 30.52 1.28 -19.27
CA PHE A 424 30.93 0.37 -20.34
C PHE A 424 30.64 0.97 -21.72
N TYR A 425 29.42 1.45 -21.95
CA TYR A 425 29.05 2.01 -23.24
C TYR A 425 29.66 3.40 -23.51
N ALA A 426 29.88 4.20 -22.46
CA ALA A 426 30.49 5.52 -22.61
C ALA A 426 32.00 5.46 -22.90
N VAL A 427 32.71 4.45 -22.36
CA VAL A 427 34.18 4.39 -22.40
C VAL A 427 34.69 3.19 -23.20
N CYS A 428 34.34 1.96 -22.79
CA CYS A 428 34.94 0.75 -23.35
C CYS A 428 34.39 0.39 -24.73
N TRP A 429 33.08 0.53 -24.94
CA TRP A 429 32.47 0.23 -26.24
C TRP A 429 32.98 1.17 -27.35
N MET A 430 33.24 2.43 -26.98
CA MET A 430 33.88 3.43 -27.86
C MET A 430 35.40 3.23 -28.01
N ARG A 431 35.94 2.11 -27.50
CA ARG A 431 37.36 1.70 -27.57
C ARG A 431 38.35 2.65 -26.89
N TYR A 432 37.92 3.44 -25.90
CA TYR A 432 38.82 4.27 -25.11
C TYR A 432 39.56 3.49 -24.00
N SER A 433 39.10 2.29 -23.66
CA SER A 433 39.71 1.43 -22.65
C SER A 433 39.39 -0.06 -22.92
N SER A 434 40.14 -0.96 -22.27
CA SER A 434 39.88 -2.40 -22.33
C SER A 434 38.58 -2.75 -21.58
N VAL A 435 37.87 -3.78 -22.08
CA VAL A 435 36.58 -4.24 -21.53
C VAL A 435 36.65 -4.49 -20.02
N ASN A 436 37.71 -5.16 -19.55
CA ASN A 436 37.87 -5.51 -18.14
C ASN A 436 38.05 -4.27 -17.25
N ALA A 437 38.78 -3.25 -17.71
CA ALA A 437 39.04 -2.04 -16.93
C ALA A 437 37.75 -1.24 -16.63
N CYS A 438 36.69 -1.36 -17.43
CA CYS A 438 35.40 -0.71 -17.16
C CYS A 438 34.66 -1.26 -15.95
N PHE A 439 35.05 -2.44 -15.47
CA PHE A 439 34.38 -3.15 -14.39
C PHE A 439 35.12 -3.07 -13.05
N ASP A 440 36.25 -2.36 -13.02
CA ASP A 440 37.03 -2.08 -11.81
C ASP A 440 36.36 -1.03 -10.90
N GLU A 441 36.64 -1.10 -9.60
CA GLU A 441 36.05 -0.22 -8.59
C GLU A 441 36.64 1.20 -8.59
N ASP A 442 35.98 2.11 -9.30
CA ASP A 442 36.25 3.55 -9.21
C ASP A 442 35.53 4.22 -8.01
N MET A 443 35.54 5.56 -7.95
CA MET A 443 34.89 6.33 -6.89
C MET A 443 33.35 6.33 -6.97
N PHE A 444 32.75 6.13 -8.14
CA PHE A 444 31.30 6.16 -8.32
C PHE A 444 30.64 4.84 -7.93
N VAL A 445 31.36 3.72 -7.99
CA VAL A 445 30.89 2.42 -7.50
C VAL A 445 30.43 2.47 -6.03
N PRO A 446 31.24 2.89 -5.05
CA PRO A 446 30.78 3.01 -3.66
C PRO A 446 29.68 4.05 -3.48
N ILE A 447 29.69 5.15 -4.25
CA ILE A 447 28.60 6.13 -4.24
C ILE A 447 27.28 5.46 -4.64
N SER A 448 27.25 4.71 -5.75
CA SER A 448 26.05 4.00 -6.21
C SER A 448 25.55 2.97 -5.19
N ARG A 449 26.47 2.32 -4.45
CA ARG A 449 26.13 1.35 -3.41
C ARG A 449 25.50 2.01 -2.18
N CYS A 450 25.88 3.25 -1.88
CA CYS A 450 25.31 4.03 -0.78
C CYS A 450 23.94 4.67 -1.09
N LEU A 451 23.60 4.88 -2.36
CA LEU A 451 22.38 5.60 -2.76
C LEU A 451 21.08 5.03 -2.14
N PRO A 452 20.82 3.71 -2.17
CA PRO A 452 19.59 3.17 -1.56
C PRO A 452 19.46 3.45 -0.06
N ALA A 453 20.56 3.30 0.68
CA ALA A 453 20.60 3.58 2.12
C ALA A 453 20.43 5.08 2.39
N TRP A 454 21.04 5.94 1.56
CA TRP A 454 20.86 7.38 1.60
C TRP A 454 19.40 7.80 1.40
N PHE A 455 18.70 7.25 0.41
CA PHE A 455 17.29 7.58 0.20
C PHE A 455 16.45 7.23 1.43
N ARG A 456 16.65 6.06 2.04
CA ARG A 456 15.92 5.68 3.26
C ARG A 456 16.32 6.53 4.46
N PHE A 457 17.59 6.83 4.63
CA PHE A 457 18.08 7.74 5.65
C PHE A 457 17.38 9.11 5.55
N ALA A 458 17.37 9.72 4.37
CA ALA A 458 16.72 11.00 4.12
C ALA A 458 15.20 10.96 4.37
N GLN A 459 14.53 9.88 3.95
CA GLN A 459 13.10 9.67 4.24
C GLN A 459 12.82 9.60 5.74
N CYS A 460 13.65 8.89 6.51
CA CYS A 460 13.49 8.78 7.96
C CYS A 460 13.64 10.14 8.66
N LEU A 461 14.64 10.94 8.25
CA LEU A 461 14.80 12.31 8.75
C LEU A 461 13.62 13.21 8.38
N ARG A 462 13.10 13.08 7.15
CA ARG A 462 11.92 13.82 6.71
C ARG A 462 10.68 13.45 7.53
N ARG A 463 10.44 12.16 7.80
CA ARG A 463 9.34 11.71 8.68
C ARG A 463 9.50 12.23 10.10
N PHE A 464 10.72 12.23 10.64
CA PHE A 464 10.99 12.84 11.94
C PHE A 464 10.64 14.34 11.94
N ARG A 465 11.03 15.08 10.88
CA ARG A 465 10.70 16.49 10.74
C ARG A 465 9.19 16.73 10.67
N ASP A 466 8.47 15.91 9.92
CA ASP A 466 7.05 16.14 9.64
C ASP A 466 6.12 15.59 10.73
N SER A 467 6.59 14.65 11.54
CA SER A 467 5.83 14.11 12.65
C SER A 467 5.64 15.17 13.73
N GLY A 468 4.39 15.51 14.04
CA GLY A 468 4.06 16.44 15.12
C GLY A 468 4.60 16.00 16.48
N SER A 469 4.60 14.70 16.76
CA SER A 469 5.12 14.09 17.99
C SER A 469 6.65 13.93 18.06
N LYS A 470 7.39 14.21 16.97
CA LYS A 470 8.84 14.02 16.87
C LYS A 470 9.34 12.68 17.44
N SER A 471 8.69 11.58 17.06
CA SER A 471 9.04 10.25 17.58
C SER A 471 10.51 9.88 17.29
N LEU A 472 11.25 9.54 18.35
CA LEU A 472 12.63 9.04 18.25
C LEU A 472 12.76 7.78 17.39
N SER A 473 11.66 7.01 17.23
CA SER A 473 11.67 5.81 16.37
C SER A 473 12.09 6.12 14.93
N TYR A 474 11.85 7.32 14.43
CA TYR A 474 12.29 7.72 13.08
C TYR A 474 13.81 7.94 13.00
N LEU A 475 14.42 8.51 14.05
CA LEU A 475 15.87 8.71 14.12
C LEU A 475 16.60 7.38 14.32
N ILE A 476 16.06 6.48 15.14
CA ILE A 476 16.59 5.12 15.32
C ILE A 476 16.58 4.42 13.95
N ASN A 477 15.46 4.51 13.19
CA ASN A 477 15.42 3.95 11.84
C ASN A 477 16.44 4.61 10.89
N ALA A 478 16.66 5.93 10.99
CA ALA A 478 17.72 6.60 10.21
C ALA A 478 19.11 6.05 10.56
N GLY A 479 19.38 5.87 11.86
CA GLY A 479 20.61 5.25 12.37
C GLY A 479 20.85 3.88 11.74
N LYS A 480 19.82 3.02 11.64
CA LYS A 480 19.92 1.73 10.94
C LYS A 480 20.49 1.86 9.53
N TYR A 481 19.93 2.73 8.68
CA TYR A 481 20.42 2.89 7.30
C TYR A 481 21.80 3.57 7.21
N SER A 482 22.16 4.40 8.20
CA SER A 482 23.51 5.00 8.24
C SER A 482 24.62 3.97 8.43
N THR A 483 24.34 2.81 9.05
CA THR A 483 25.33 1.73 9.22
C THR A 483 25.87 1.22 7.89
N THR A 484 25.07 1.26 6.82
CA THR A 484 25.48 0.87 5.47
C THR A 484 26.62 1.75 4.92
N PHE A 485 26.67 3.04 5.29
CA PHE A 485 27.75 3.92 4.83
C PHE A 485 29.11 3.47 5.35
N PHE A 486 29.18 3.02 6.61
CA PHE A 486 30.39 2.48 7.20
C PHE A 486 30.79 1.16 6.54
N VAL A 487 29.83 0.27 6.28
CA VAL A 487 30.06 -1.00 5.59
C VAL A 487 30.68 -0.76 4.20
N VAL A 488 30.08 0.13 3.41
CA VAL A 488 30.60 0.45 2.07
C VAL A 488 31.95 1.13 2.16
N PHE A 489 32.12 2.11 3.05
CA PHE A 489 33.39 2.80 3.24
C PHE A 489 34.53 1.85 3.58
N PHE A 490 34.36 1.00 4.61
CA PHE A 490 35.40 0.04 5.01
C PHE A 490 35.61 -1.06 3.96
N SER A 491 34.56 -1.49 3.24
CA SER A 491 34.71 -2.41 2.12
C SER A 491 35.59 -1.82 1.01
N THR A 492 35.40 -0.55 0.67
CA THR A 492 36.19 0.14 -0.36
C THR A 492 37.62 0.38 0.11
N MET A 493 37.82 0.83 1.35
CA MET A 493 39.16 1.01 1.91
C MET A 493 39.92 -0.32 1.93
N ARG A 494 39.28 -1.41 2.38
CA ARG A 494 39.87 -2.76 2.35
C ARG A 494 40.30 -3.14 0.94
N GLY A 495 39.42 -3.01 -0.04
CA GLY A 495 39.72 -3.37 -1.43
C GLY A 495 40.85 -2.56 -2.04
N ARG A 496 41.04 -1.29 -1.63
CA ARG A 496 42.12 -0.43 -2.13
C ARG A 496 43.47 -0.67 -1.47
N THR A 497 43.50 -1.19 -0.24
CA THR A 497 44.73 -1.37 0.52
C THR A 497 45.20 -2.82 0.59
N ASP A 498 44.39 -3.79 0.14
CA ASP A 498 44.67 -5.22 0.31
C ASP A 498 46.01 -5.66 -0.31
N ASP A 499 46.38 -5.10 -1.46
CA ASP A 499 47.64 -5.39 -2.15
C ASP A 499 48.89 -4.99 -1.33
N GLY A 500 48.72 -4.11 -0.34
CA GLY A 500 49.79 -3.68 0.57
C GLY A 500 50.03 -4.60 1.77
N TYR A 501 49.24 -5.67 1.93
CA TYR A 501 49.32 -6.59 3.07
C TYR A 501 49.56 -8.03 2.61
N ALA A 502 50.30 -8.80 3.41
CA ALA A 502 50.59 -10.21 3.11
C ALA A 502 49.34 -11.12 3.07
N ASN A 503 48.28 -10.72 3.78
CA ASN A 503 46.98 -11.40 3.81
C ASN A 503 45.89 -10.36 4.11
N THR A 504 44.70 -10.52 3.54
CA THR A 504 43.50 -9.74 3.85
C THR A 504 43.25 -9.57 5.35
N PHE A 505 43.55 -10.56 6.21
CA PHE A 505 43.35 -10.43 7.67
C PHE A 505 44.40 -9.58 8.41
N TYR A 506 45.54 -9.28 7.79
CA TYR A 506 46.52 -8.30 8.32
C TYR A 506 46.09 -6.85 8.02
N ASN A 507 45.21 -6.67 7.04
CA ASN A 507 44.65 -5.36 6.71
C ASN A 507 43.65 -4.93 7.82
N PRO A 508 43.90 -3.84 8.57
CA PRO A 508 43.00 -3.41 9.65
C PRO A 508 41.59 -3.05 9.15
N TYR A 509 41.46 -2.61 7.89
CA TYR A 509 40.16 -2.32 7.28
C TYR A 509 39.28 -3.56 7.11
N THR A 510 39.86 -4.77 7.08
CA THR A 510 39.10 -6.02 7.09
C THR A 510 38.30 -6.18 8.38
N TRP A 511 38.90 -5.88 9.53
CA TRP A 511 38.22 -5.96 10.82
C TRP A 511 37.15 -4.88 10.96
N PHE A 512 37.44 -3.64 10.54
CA PHE A 512 36.41 -2.58 10.51
C PHE A 512 35.24 -2.92 9.57
N PHE A 513 35.52 -3.54 8.41
CA PHE A 513 34.50 -4.06 7.52
C PHE A 513 33.65 -5.13 8.21
N ILE A 514 34.27 -6.16 8.80
CA ILE A 514 33.55 -7.25 9.50
C ILE A 514 32.69 -6.67 10.63
N THR A 515 33.25 -5.84 11.50
CA THR A 515 32.54 -5.24 12.63
C THR A 515 31.37 -4.38 12.16
N SER A 516 31.57 -3.50 11.18
CA SER A 516 30.49 -2.66 10.65
C SER A 516 29.38 -3.49 9.99
N TYR A 517 29.72 -4.58 9.29
CA TYR A 517 28.75 -5.48 8.68
C TYR A 517 27.95 -6.24 9.75
N VAL A 518 28.60 -6.74 10.80
CA VAL A 518 27.93 -7.39 11.94
C VAL A 518 26.94 -6.43 12.60
N VAL A 519 27.36 -5.19 12.89
CA VAL A 519 26.47 -4.16 13.47
C VAL A 519 25.29 -3.88 12.55
N SER A 520 25.53 -3.67 11.26
CA SER A 520 24.48 -3.44 10.26
C SER A 520 23.51 -4.63 10.16
N THR A 521 24.02 -5.86 10.24
CA THR A 521 23.25 -7.10 10.16
C THR A 521 22.34 -7.27 11.36
N VAL A 522 22.91 -7.19 12.57
CA VAL A 522 22.17 -7.33 13.83
C VAL A 522 21.10 -6.24 13.92
N TYR A 523 21.46 -4.98 13.69
CA TYR A 523 20.51 -3.88 13.77
C TYR A 523 19.35 -4.07 12.78
N SER A 524 19.66 -4.38 11.52
CA SER A 524 18.62 -4.55 10.51
C SER A 524 17.74 -5.78 10.75
N TYR A 525 18.30 -6.88 11.25
CA TYR A 525 17.54 -8.08 11.62
C TYR A 525 16.56 -7.79 12.78
N LEU A 526 17.05 -7.17 13.86
CA LEU A 526 16.20 -6.82 15.00
C LEU A 526 15.10 -5.83 14.57
N TRP A 527 15.42 -4.89 13.68
CA TRP A 527 14.42 -3.97 13.13
C TRP A 527 13.32 -4.71 12.35
N ASP A 528 13.69 -5.63 11.47
CA ASP A 528 12.72 -6.41 10.71
C ASP A 528 11.76 -7.15 11.64
N VAL A 529 12.31 -7.89 12.61
CA VAL A 529 11.53 -8.73 13.52
C VAL A 529 10.62 -7.91 14.43
N PHE A 530 11.17 -6.89 15.11
CA PHE A 530 10.42 -6.14 16.12
C PHE A 530 9.54 -5.03 15.55
N LYS A 531 9.95 -4.37 14.45
CA LYS A 531 9.26 -3.18 13.94
C LYS A 531 8.49 -3.47 12.65
N ASP A 532 9.17 -4.00 11.64
CA ASP A 532 8.54 -4.18 10.33
C ASP A 532 7.53 -5.33 10.36
N PHE A 533 7.90 -6.44 10.99
CA PHE A 533 7.03 -7.60 11.19
C PHE A 533 6.16 -7.45 12.43
N GLY A 534 6.60 -6.73 13.46
CA GLY A 534 5.82 -6.52 14.68
C GLY A 534 5.52 -7.82 15.43
N ILE A 535 6.43 -8.79 15.36
CA ILE A 535 6.37 -10.07 16.07
C ILE A 535 7.19 -9.98 17.37
N PHE A 536 7.31 -11.08 18.12
CA PHE A 536 7.89 -11.16 19.48
C PHE A 536 7.09 -10.41 20.55
N GLN A 537 5.77 -10.58 20.54
CA GLN A 537 4.88 -10.00 21.55
C GLN A 537 4.52 -11.02 22.64
N ILE A 538 4.28 -12.27 22.26
CA ILE A 538 3.85 -13.35 23.15
C ILE A 538 5.08 -14.16 23.60
N TRP A 539 5.22 -14.37 24.92
CA TRP A 539 6.36 -15.08 25.51
C TRP A 539 5.98 -16.42 26.18
N ARG A 540 4.71 -16.82 26.11
CA ARG A 540 4.19 -18.08 26.67
C ARG A 540 3.06 -18.63 25.81
N GLY A 541 2.93 -19.96 25.73
CA GLY A 541 1.86 -20.65 24.99
C GLY A 541 2.25 -21.06 23.56
N GLU A 542 1.25 -21.47 22.77
CA GLU A 542 1.44 -22.04 21.42
C GLU A 542 1.95 -21.02 20.38
N HIS A 543 1.77 -19.72 20.63
CA HIS A 543 2.20 -18.62 19.76
C HIS A 543 3.49 -17.94 20.24
N LEU A 544 4.46 -18.74 20.73
CA LEU A 544 5.72 -18.22 21.27
C LEU A 544 6.43 -17.31 20.24
N PHE A 545 6.82 -16.10 20.66
CA PHE A 545 7.46 -15.08 19.84
C PHE A 545 6.62 -14.53 18.68
N LEU A 546 5.34 -14.86 18.59
CA LEU A 546 4.44 -14.28 17.60
C LEU A 546 3.56 -13.20 18.24
N ARG A 547 2.60 -12.69 17.47
CA ARG A 547 1.53 -11.79 17.92
C ARG A 547 0.18 -12.52 17.92
N GLU A 548 -0.82 -11.94 18.56
CA GLU A 548 -2.14 -12.58 18.74
C GLU A 548 -2.89 -12.80 17.41
N LYS A 549 -2.86 -11.81 16.51
CA LYS A 549 -3.58 -11.86 15.24
C LYS A 549 -2.60 -12.20 14.10
N LEU A 550 -2.83 -13.35 13.47
CA LEU A 550 -2.04 -13.85 12.34
C LEU A 550 -2.96 -14.08 11.14
N VAL A 551 -2.56 -13.58 9.96
CA VAL A 551 -3.26 -13.85 8.70
C VAL A 551 -2.73 -15.12 8.04
N TYR A 552 -1.42 -15.31 8.06
CA TYR A 552 -0.76 -16.51 7.50
C TYR A 552 -0.67 -17.66 8.52
N PRO A 553 -0.37 -18.90 8.09
CA PRO A 553 -0.09 -20.02 9.00
C PRO A 553 1.12 -19.75 9.89
N GLN A 554 1.10 -20.26 11.13
CA GLN A 554 2.19 -20.05 12.11
C GLN A 554 3.57 -20.48 11.59
N SER A 555 3.64 -21.62 10.90
CA SER A 555 4.89 -22.16 10.32
C SER A 555 5.56 -21.18 9.36
N PHE A 556 4.77 -20.37 8.65
CA PHE A 556 5.30 -19.35 7.76
C PHE A 556 6.07 -18.26 8.52
N TYR A 557 5.60 -17.82 9.69
CA TYR A 557 6.32 -16.80 10.46
C TYR A 557 7.66 -17.30 10.97
N TYR A 558 7.69 -18.52 11.53
CA TYR A 558 8.95 -19.12 11.98
C TYR A 558 9.92 -19.31 10.81
N PHE A 559 9.42 -19.72 9.64
CA PHE A 559 10.21 -19.76 8.42
C PHE A 559 10.79 -18.38 8.08
N VAL A 560 10.00 -17.30 8.07
CA VAL A 560 10.50 -15.95 7.76
C VAL A 560 11.52 -15.45 8.78
N ILE A 561 11.37 -15.76 10.07
CA ILE A 561 12.36 -15.39 11.10
C ILE A 561 13.72 -16.03 10.77
N ILE A 562 13.72 -17.33 10.50
CA ILE A 562 14.95 -18.10 10.21
C ILE A 562 15.54 -17.68 8.87
N GLU A 563 14.73 -17.62 7.82
CA GLU A 563 15.14 -17.24 6.47
C GLU A 563 15.75 -15.84 6.45
N ASN A 564 15.12 -14.87 7.12
CA ASN A 564 15.64 -13.51 7.18
C ASN A 564 17.00 -13.47 7.91
N LEU A 565 17.22 -14.26 8.96
CA LEU A 565 18.51 -14.35 9.64
C LEU A 565 19.58 -14.96 8.72
N VAL A 566 19.28 -16.11 8.12
CA VAL A 566 20.22 -16.86 7.28
C VAL A 566 20.65 -16.04 6.07
N LEU A 567 19.70 -15.45 5.32
CA LEU A 567 20.03 -14.65 4.15
C LEU A 567 20.73 -13.33 4.51
N ARG A 568 20.46 -12.76 5.69
CA ARG A 568 21.22 -11.59 6.19
C ARG A 568 22.66 -11.91 6.55
N LEU A 569 22.98 -13.17 6.87
CA LEU A 569 24.35 -13.63 7.13
C LEU A 569 25.09 -14.06 5.85
N PHE A 570 24.43 -14.01 4.68
CA PHE A 570 25.02 -14.47 3.42
C PHE A 570 26.29 -13.72 3.01
N TRP A 571 26.46 -12.46 3.44
CA TRP A 571 27.70 -11.71 3.20
C TRP A 571 28.95 -12.40 3.76
N GLY A 572 28.80 -13.18 4.85
CA GLY A 572 29.90 -13.96 5.42
C GLY A 572 30.29 -15.13 4.51
N VAL A 573 29.29 -15.81 3.94
CA VAL A 573 29.50 -16.86 2.93
C VAL A 573 30.18 -16.28 1.70
N GLU A 574 29.69 -15.14 1.21
CA GLU A 574 30.30 -14.43 0.09
C GLU A 574 31.78 -14.07 0.38
N PHE A 575 32.07 -13.53 1.57
CA PHE A 575 33.43 -13.19 1.97
C PHE A 575 34.37 -14.41 1.97
N VAL A 576 33.93 -15.54 2.53
CA VAL A 576 34.72 -16.79 2.59
C VAL A 576 34.95 -17.37 1.19
N VAL A 577 33.91 -17.41 0.36
CA VAL A 577 34.00 -17.91 -1.03
C VAL A 577 34.98 -17.10 -1.86
N LEU A 578 34.96 -15.76 -1.71
CA LEU A 578 35.89 -14.86 -2.39
C LEU A 578 37.31 -14.99 -1.86
N TYR A 579 37.48 -15.08 -0.54
CA TYR A 579 38.79 -15.24 0.11
C TYR A 579 39.51 -16.51 -0.38
N HIS A 580 38.79 -17.63 -0.47
CA HIS A 580 39.34 -18.89 -0.99
C HIS A 580 39.31 -19.01 -2.52
N LYS A 581 38.87 -17.97 -3.24
CA LYS A 581 38.79 -17.93 -4.71
C LYS A 581 38.02 -19.12 -5.32
N LEU A 582 37.00 -19.62 -4.62
CA LEU A 582 36.24 -20.81 -5.03
C LEU A 582 35.32 -20.53 -6.23
N VAL A 583 34.84 -19.29 -6.34
CA VAL A 583 33.90 -18.84 -7.38
C VAL A 583 34.32 -17.45 -7.84
N THR A 584 34.08 -17.14 -9.11
CA THR A 584 34.35 -15.80 -9.64
C THR A 584 33.49 -14.72 -8.97
N PRO A 585 34.00 -13.49 -8.80
CA PRO A 585 33.27 -12.43 -8.10
C PRO A 585 31.91 -12.10 -8.71
N TYR A 586 31.80 -12.12 -10.04
CA TYR A 586 30.54 -11.82 -10.71
C TYR A 586 29.47 -12.89 -10.45
N ASN A 587 29.84 -14.18 -10.36
CA ASN A 587 28.90 -15.27 -10.10
C ASN A 587 28.34 -15.22 -8.67
N ILE A 588 29.21 -15.09 -7.66
CA ILE A 588 28.75 -15.01 -6.26
C ILE A 588 27.92 -13.75 -6.01
N LYS A 589 28.25 -12.61 -6.64
CA LYS A 589 27.44 -11.38 -6.60
C LYS A 589 26.06 -11.56 -7.23
N THR A 590 25.97 -12.33 -8.33
CA THR A 590 24.67 -12.67 -8.92
C THR A 590 23.83 -13.51 -7.97
N CYS A 591 24.41 -14.54 -7.35
CA CYS A 591 23.73 -15.34 -6.33
C CYS A 591 23.26 -14.48 -5.14
N ALA A 592 24.15 -13.66 -4.59
CA ALA A 592 23.83 -12.73 -3.50
C ALA A 592 22.67 -11.80 -3.85
N SER A 593 22.66 -11.26 -5.07
CA SER A 593 21.58 -10.38 -5.54
C SER A 593 20.24 -11.10 -5.62
N ILE A 594 20.20 -12.33 -6.15
CA ILE A 594 18.96 -13.11 -6.24
C ILE A 594 18.43 -13.46 -4.85
N LEU A 595 19.31 -13.87 -3.93
CA LEU A 595 18.96 -14.18 -2.55
C LEU A 595 18.43 -12.95 -1.81
N GLU A 596 19.09 -11.79 -1.95
CA GLU A 596 18.64 -10.55 -1.29
C GLU A 596 17.28 -10.06 -1.83
N ILE A 597 17.02 -10.20 -3.13
CA ILE A 597 15.69 -9.91 -3.71
C ILE A 597 14.63 -10.90 -3.18
N THR A 598 14.99 -12.18 -3.08
CA THR A 598 14.08 -13.23 -2.55
C THR A 598 13.72 -12.95 -1.09
N ARG A 599 14.72 -12.58 -0.27
CA ARG A 599 14.50 -12.14 1.12
C ARG A 599 13.52 -11.00 1.21
N ARG A 600 13.69 -9.98 0.37
CA ARG A 600 12.78 -8.81 0.33
C ARG A 600 11.37 -9.18 -0.14
N PHE A 601 11.26 -10.11 -1.08
CA PHE A 601 9.98 -10.65 -1.52
C PHE A 601 9.24 -11.34 -0.37
N ILE A 602 9.93 -12.15 0.44
CA ILE A 602 9.34 -12.81 1.61
C ILE A 602 8.96 -11.76 2.69
N TRP A 603 9.85 -10.80 2.95
CA TRP A 603 9.61 -9.69 3.88
C TRP A 603 8.34 -8.90 3.54
N ASN A 604 8.01 -8.72 2.25
CA ASN A 604 6.83 -7.99 1.79
C ASN A 604 5.52 -8.59 2.30
N TYR A 605 5.43 -9.91 2.47
CA TYR A 605 4.23 -10.57 3.01
C TYR A 605 3.92 -10.11 4.43
N ILE A 606 4.87 -10.30 5.34
CA ILE A 606 4.66 -9.99 6.76
C ILE A 606 4.63 -8.47 6.99
N ARG A 607 5.40 -7.68 6.22
CA ARG A 607 5.35 -6.21 6.36
C ARG A 607 3.98 -5.64 6.04
N LEU A 608 3.39 -6.02 4.90
CA LEU A 608 2.08 -5.50 4.50
C LEU A 608 0.97 -6.03 5.39
N GLU A 609 1.09 -7.26 5.85
CA GLU A 609 0.16 -7.82 6.82
C GLU A 609 0.21 -7.08 8.16
N ASN A 610 1.40 -6.76 8.67
CA ASN A 610 1.53 -5.95 9.88
C ASN A 610 0.88 -4.56 9.70
N GLU A 611 1.07 -3.92 8.53
CA GLU A 611 0.39 -2.66 8.21
C GLU A 611 -1.13 -2.82 8.11
N HIS A 612 -1.58 -3.91 7.50
CA HIS A 612 -3.00 -4.23 7.39
C HIS A 612 -3.64 -4.41 8.77
N LEU A 613 -3.01 -5.16 9.67
CA LEU A 613 -3.49 -5.36 11.03
C LEU A 613 -3.51 -4.06 11.82
N ASN A 614 -2.53 -3.17 11.61
CA ASN A 614 -2.54 -1.83 12.19
C ASN A 614 -3.72 -0.99 11.68
N ASN A 615 -4.00 -1.01 10.37
CA ASN A 615 -5.17 -0.34 9.78
C ASN A 615 -6.49 -0.90 10.31
N CYS A 616 -6.60 -2.23 10.46
CA CYS A 616 -7.73 -2.89 11.10
C CYS A 616 -7.90 -2.45 12.57
N GLY A 617 -6.80 -2.32 13.32
CA GLY A 617 -6.82 -1.82 14.69
C GLY A 617 -7.33 -0.37 14.81
N HIS A 618 -7.11 0.45 13.78
CA HIS A 618 -7.62 1.81 13.67
C HIS A 618 -8.95 1.93 12.87
N PHE A 619 -9.58 0.82 12.48
CA PHE A 619 -10.82 0.76 11.68
C PHE A 619 -10.77 1.55 10.36
N ARG A 620 -9.58 1.65 9.75
CA ARG A 620 -9.31 2.45 8.55
C ARG A 620 -9.54 1.62 7.29
N ALA A 621 -10.75 1.71 6.73
CA ALA A 621 -11.16 0.97 5.52
C ALA A 621 -11.05 1.78 4.21
N THR A 622 -10.91 3.11 4.30
CA THR A 622 -10.78 4.03 3.16
C THR A 622 -9.61 4.97 3.38
N ARG A 623 -9.15 5.63 2.31
CA ARG A 623 -8.01 6.56 2.40
C ARG A 623 -8.41 7.77 3.24
N ASP A 624 -7.47 8.28 4.05
CA ASP A 624 -7.73 9.49 4.81
C ASP A 624 -7.93 10.65 3.85
N ILE A 625 -9.11 11.27 3.95
CA ILE A 625 -9.38 12.51 3.29
C ILE A 625 -8.72 13.58 4.15
N HIS A 626 -7.59 14.12 3.69
CA HIS A 626 -6.95 15.24 4.34
C HIS A 626 -7.82 16.49 4.18
N LEU A 627 -8.74 16.65 5.13
CA LEU A 627 -9.53 17.84 5.29
C LEU A 627 -8.67 18.86 6.04
N ALA A 628 -8.55 20.07 5.49
CA ALA A 628 -7.95 21.16 6.23
C ALA A 628 -8.78 21.40 7.50
N ALA A 629 -8.13 21.56 8.66
CA ALA A 629 -8.83 21.86 9.91
C ALA A 629 -9.73 23.08 9.70
N LEU A 630 -11.01 22.93 10.06
CA LEU A 630 -12.00 24.01 10.06
C LEU A 630 -11.54 25.07 11.06
N ASN A 631 -11.72 26.35 10.74
CA ASN A 631 -11.52 27.39 11.74
C ASN A 631 -12.69 27.36 12.75
N PRO A 632 -12.56 27.95 13.96
CA PRO A 632 -13.62 27.93 14.97
C PRO A 632 -14.95 28.57 14.52
N MET A 633 -14.94 29.31 13.41
CA MET A 633 -16.11 29.93 12.80
C MET A 633 -16.84 28.95 11.85
N GLN A 634 -16.09 28.21 11.03
CA GLN A 634 -16.60 27.15 10.17
C GLN A 634 -16.96 25.91 10.98
N GLU A 635 -16.29 25.67 12.10
CA GLU A 635 -16.65 24.65 13.07
C GLU A 635 -17.99 25.00 13.72
N ARG A 636 -18.18 26.25 14.18
CA ARG A 636 -19.50 26.76 14.61
C ARG A 636 -20.55 26.73 13.50
N MET A 637 -20.17 27.03 12.26
CA MET A 637 -21.06 26.94 11.11
C MET A 637 -21.44 25.47 10.84
N LEU A 638 -20.48 24.56 10.89
CA LEU A 638 -20.70 23.12 10.77
C LEU A 638 -21.61 22.62 11.88
N GLU A 639 -21.35 23.02 13.14
CA GLU A 639 -22.20 22.72 14.29
C GLU A 639 -23.62 23.23 14.06
N SER A 640 -23.79 24.47 13.58
CA SER A 640 -25.12 25.02 13.27
C SER A 640 -25.83 24.27 12.13
N MET A 641 -25.09 23.87 11.07
CA MET A 641 -25.61 23.03 9.99
C MET A 641 -25.92 21.60 10.45
N MET A 642 -25.20 21.09 11.45
CA MET A 642 -25.42 19.77 12.05
C MET A 642 -26.64 19.77 12.98
N THR A 643 -26.91 20.87 13.69
CA THR A 643 -28.11 21.03 14.53
C THR A 643 -29.39 21.23 13.70
N ASP A 644 -29.28 21.81 12.50
CA ASP A 644 -30.44 22.04 11.61
C ASP A 644 -31.02 20.74 11.00
N GLN A 645 -30.29 19.62 11.04
CA GLN A 645 -30.77 18.33 10.51
C GLN A 645 -31.72 17.58 11.47
N ASP A 646 -31.82 17.98 12.75
CA ASP A 646 -32.80 17.44 13.70
C ASP A 646 -34.12 18.22 13.62
N GLY A 647 -34.77 18.15 12.46
CA GLY A 647 -36.24 18.24 12.33
C GLY A 647 -36.99 19.47 12.86
N THR A 648 -36.35 20.56 13.26
CA THR A 648 -37.04 21.74 13.80
C THR A 648 -36.43 23.04 13.28
N THR A 649 -36.84 23.47 12.08
CA THR A 649 -37.15 24.87 11.73
C THR A 649 -37.28 25.03 10.22
N ASN A 650 -38.45 24.64 9.69
CA ASN A 650 -38.87 25.00 8.34
C ASN A 650 -39.31 26.49 8.24
N ARG A 651 -38.63 27.41 8.95
CA ARG A 651 -39.01 28.82 9.06
C ARG A 651 -37.78 29.73 9.30
N ARG A 652 -36.81 29.72 8.39
CA ARG A 652 -35.90 30.87 8.23
C ARG A 652 -36.01 31.44 6.82
N LYS A 653 -36.18 32.76 6.75
CA LYS A 653 -36.43 33.50 5.51
C LYS A 653 -35.20 33.41 4.58
N PRO A 654 -35.39 33.41 3.25
CA PRO A 654 -34.29 33.37 2.26
C PRO A 654 -33.22 34.45 2.48
N GLU A 655 -33.62 35.61 3.01
CA GLU A 655 -32.76 36.75 3.27
C GLU A 655 -31.71 36.49 4.37
N GLU A 656 -32.01 35.63 5.35
CA GLU A 656 -31.09 35.31 6.46
C GLU A 656 -29.95 34.37 5.99
N ARG A 657 -30.24 33.48 5.03
CA ARG A 657 -29.22 32.67 4.34
C ARG A 657 -28.30 33.52 3.47
N GLN A 658 -28.84 34.54 2.80
CA GLN A 658 -28.03 35.50 2.02
C GLN A 658 -27.18 36.40 2.91
N ARG A 659 -27.66 36.75 4.11
CA ARG A 659 -26.93 37.57 5.08
C ARG A 659 -25.76 36.82 5.71
N LEU A 660 -25.97 35.57 6.14
CA LEU A 660 -24.90 34.68 6.60
C LEU A 660 -23.91 34.33 5.47
N GLY A 661 -24.36 34.30 4.21
CA GLY A 661 -23.47 34.16 3.06
C GLY A 661 -22.57 35.38 2.81
N LYS A 662 -22.99 36.59 3.22
CA LYS A 662 -22.24 37.84 3.04
C LYS A 662 -21.39 38.25 4.25
N GLU A 663 -21.77 37.85 5.46
CA GLU A 663 -20.98 38.13 6.66
C GLU A 663 -19.79 37.17 6.85
N TYR A 664 -19.81 36.02 6.17
CA TYR A 664 -18.86 34.92 6.44
C TYR A 664 -18.02 34.49 5.22
N PHE A 665 -18.20 35.12 4.04
CA PHE A 665 -17.41 34.87 2.82
C PHE A 665 -16.88 36.16 2.18
#